data_AF-V5FPE2-F1
#
_entry.id   AF-V5FPE2-F1
#
_cell.length_a   1.000
_cell.length_b   1.000
_cell.length_c   1.000
_cell.angle_alpha   90.00
_cell.angle_beta   90.00
_cell.angle_gamma   90.00
#
_symmetry.space_group_name_H-M   'P 1'
#
loop_
_entity.id
_entity.type
_entity.pdbx_description
1 polymer ?
#
loop_
_entity_poly.entity_id
_entity_poly.type
_entity_poly.pdbx_seq_one_letter_code
_entity_poly.pdbx_strand_id
1 'polypeptide(L)'
;MSDLKQRLIESGIITDKATLKPLTGGVSSDIYLITEGEKKLVVKQALEKLKVAADWRADVSRNKFELRYLQYVNRFMPNCVPTVLDGDEDSGFFTMEFLDGDFKNLKTEFLDNNIDEIAVLRTVEALAEIHKVSENDEQAKALFDSTKNFIELRVSPYFYALKEGFPKLAASIDARCERLLEKRYALVHGDFSPKNILIDDDRSVLLDCEVAWYGNPSFDMAFFINHLLLKGVHLNQPKFFALAEKVLAVYSEKFKDISLDILELLPMLLLARVAGKSPAEYLTDESKQLIQPIAEKYIEQSLSSLSELIEELKLHLEATPMIKSIDAYQIYDSRGKPTVEVEVILDNGVKGFGLVPSGASTGQYEALELRDGDKTKFNGKSVYTAIENIKTIIAPAIIGMDPSQQAKIDETMIKLDGTTNKTKLGANAILGVSMACANVAANDQGIPLFKHLSKLHTGNADSGNILPLPEIQLIGGGAHAQWRTDVQDFLIIVNGAKNYTETLEATFKTYEAAEKLLKQRGTLAGIADEGGFYPTFDSHEEIFEFVVEAIKTAGYVPGKDISISLDIAASDLFHDGVYRFNLEDKEFTPKEFVALMLSWCEKYPVISIEDPFADDDPQSWVDFVKEMGGKIQIIGDDSFTTNIARIREGIENKTANSVLIKLNQIGSVTETLEAIKVTQDAGWLPVVSARSGETEDAFISHLAVAINGGQLKVGSFARSERMVKWNEVLRIERALGDDAVFIGADILKQLQY
;
A
#
# COMPACT_ATOMS: atom_id res chain seq x y z
N MET A 1 1.97 8.26 -35.44
CA MET A 1 0.50 8.01 -35.52
C MET A 1 -0.11 8.42 -36.86
N SER A 2 0.14 9.64 -37.39
CA SER A 2 -0.40 10.06 -38.71
C SER A 2 0.14 9.22 -39.88
N ASP A 3 1.41 8.85 -39.84
CA ASP A 3 2.05 8.03 -40.89
C ASP A 3 1.51 6.59 -40.95
N LEU A 4 1.38 5.91 -39.79
CA LEU A 4 0.82 4.55 -39.73
C LEU A 4 -0.65 4.49 -40.21
N LYS A 5 -1.50 5.44 -39.77
CA LYS A 5 -2.90 5.49 -40.23
C LYS A 5 -2.98 5.70 -41.74
N GLN A 6 -2.15 6.57 -42.30
CA GLN A 6 -2.09 6.81 -43.74
C GLN A 6 -1.68 5.55 -44.50
N ARG A 7 -0.65 4.85 -44.04
CA ARG A 7 -0.18 3.59 -44.65
C ARG A 7 -1.23 2.47 -44.60
N LEU A 8 -2.01 2.38 -43.52
CA LEU A 8 -3.12 1.42 -43.39
C LEU A 8 -4.30 1.74 -44.32
N ILE A 9 -4.54 3.03 -44.61
CA ILE A 9 -5.54 3.46 -45.60
C ILE A 9 -5.05 3.16 -47.01
N GLU A 10 -3.79 3.44 -47.31
CA GLU A 10 -3.16 3.17 -48.62
C GLU A 10 -3.10 1.68 -48.94
N SER A 11 -2.92 0.83 -47.92
CA SER A 11 -2.97 -0.63 -48.08
C SER A 11 -4.40 -1.19 -48.14
N GLY A 12 -5.44 -0.35 -47.97
CA GLY A 12 -6.84 -0.75 -48.04
C GLY A 12 -7.35 -1.54 -46.83
N ILE A 13 -6.61 -1.57 -45.72
CA ILE A 13 -6.95 -2.34 -44.51
C ILE A 13 -8.07 -1.63 -43.71
N ILE A 14 -8.05 -0.30 -43.72
CA ILE A 14 -8.99 0.59 -43.01
C ILE A 14 -9.39 1.77 -43.91
N THR A 15 -10.49 2.46 -43.58
CA THR A 15 -10.82 3.75 -44.20
C THR A 15 -10.41 4.93 -43.32
N ASP A 16 -10.62 6.16 -43.81
CA ASP A 16 -10.38 7.39 -43.06
C ASP A 16 -11.22 7.48 -41.77
N LYS A 17 -12.35 6.75 -41.72
CA LYS A 17 -13.28 6.67 -40.59
C LYS A 17 -12.79 5.83 -39.41
N ALA A 18 -11.75 5.01 -39.58
CA ALA A 18 -11.25 4.15 -38.51
C ALA A 18 -10.61 4.95 -37.35
N THR A 19 -10.85 4.49 -36.12
CA THR A 19 -10.21 5.02 -34.91
C THR A 19 -9.04 4.13 -34.51
N LEU A 20 -7.93 4.73 -34.06
CA LEU A 20 -6.73 4.02 -33.58
C LEU A 20 -6.56 4.35 -32.09
N LYS A 21 -6.70 3.35 -31.23
CA LYS A 21 -6.44 3.45 -29.80
C LYS A 21 -5.16 2.68 -29.46
N PRO A 22 -4.13 3.32 -28.88
CA PRO A 22 -2.96 2.58 -28.42
C PRO A 22 -3.37 1.56 -27.34
N LEU A 23 -2.89 0.34 -27.46
CA LEU A 23 -3.00 -0.66 -26.41
C LEU A 23 -1.79 -0.56 -25.48
N THR A 24 -2.00 -0.90 -24.20
CA THR A 24 -0.93 -0.98 -23.22
C THR A 24 -0.13 -2.26 -23.42
N GLY A 25 1.18 -2.22 -23.13
CA GLY A 25 2.11 -3.32 -23.44
C GLY A 25 2.82 -3.14 -24.78
N GLY A 26 3.98 -3.80 -24.94
CA GLY A 26 4.84 -3.67 -26.12
C GLY A 26 6.04 -2.73 -25.89
N VAL A 27 7.14 -3.29 -25.36
CA VAL A 27 8.42 -2.57 -25.23
C VAL A 27 9.11 -2.41 -26.58
N SER A 28 8.96 -3.40 -27.45
CA SER A 28 9.58 -3.48 -28.77
C SER A 28 8.66 -3.10 -29.93
N SER A 29 7.37 -2.82 -29.67
CA SER A 29 6.40 -2.54 -30.71
C SER A 29 5.40 -1.46 -30.31
N ASP A 30 4.87 -0.76 -31.31
CA ASP A 30 3.61 -0.04 -31.18
C ASP A 30 2.46 -1.00 -31.48
N ILE A 31 1.45 -0.99 -30.60
CA ILE A 31 0.28 -1.85 -30.69
C ILE A 31 -0.95 -0.95 -30.64
N TYR A 32 -1.81 -1.05 -31.66
CA TYR A 32 -3.02 -0.27 -31.77
C TYR A 32 -4.24 -1.15 -31.96
N LEU A 33 -5.28 -0.92 -31.17
CA LEU A 33 -6.63 -1.37 -31.48
C LEU A 33 -7.22 -0.42 -32.52
N ILE A 34 -7.67 -1.00 -33.62
CA ILE A 34 -8.41 -0.30 -34.65
C ILE A 34 -9.88 -0.66 -34.55
N THR A 35 -10.73 0.37 -34.58
CA THR A 35 -12.19 0.19 -34.62
C THR A 35 -12.79 0.95 -35.79
N GLU A 36 -13.57 0.25 -36.62
CA GLU A 36 -14.29 0.80 -37.76
C GLU A 36 -15.67 0.13 -37.85
N GLY A 37 -16.70 0.80 -37.33
CA GLY A 37 -18.02 0.18 -37.12
C GLY A 37 -17.91 -0.97 -36.14
N GLU A 38 -18.37 -2.16 -36.53
CA GLU A 38 -18.25 -3.40 -35.73
C GLU A 38 -16.90 -4.11 -35.90
N LYS A 39 -16.08 -3.71 -36.89
CA LYS A 39 -14.77 -4.33 -37.14
C LYS A 39 -13.77 -3.88 -36.07
N LYS A 40 -13.20 -4.84 -35.35
CA LYS A 40 -12.07 -4.65 -34.43
C LYS A 40 -10.86 -5.46 -34.90
N LEU A 41 -9.70 -4.84 -34.98
CA LEU A 41 -8.43 -5.52 -35.29
C LEU A 41 -7.27 -4.90 -34.51
N VAL A 42 -6.19 -5.64 -34.36
CA VAL A 42 -4.95 -5.14 -33.75
C VAL A 42 -3.92 -4.95 -34.84
N VAL A 43 -3.25 -3.80 -34.83
CA VAL A 43 -2.05 -3.54 -35.64
C VAL A 43 -0.84 -3.60 -34.74
N LYS A 44 0.16 -4.37 -35.14
CA LYS A 44 1.47 -4.45 -34.47
C LYS A 44 2.57 -3.97 -35.41
N GLN A 45 3.32 -2.96 -34.96
CA GLN A 45 4.44 -2.36 -35.69
C GLN A 45 5.70 -2.40 -34.83
N ALA A 46 6.74 -3.10 -35.32
CA ALA A 46 8.02 -3.16 -34.62
C ALA A 46 8.73 -1.80 -34.60
N LEU A 47 9.34 -1.44 -33.48
CA LEU A 47 10.08 -0.19 -33.29
C LEU A 47 11.59 -0.38 -33.52
N GLU A 48 12.25 0.58 -34.14
CA GLU A 48 13.72 0.57 -34.23
C GLU A 48 14.37 0.78 -32.85
N LYS A 49 13.77 1.66 -32.03
CA LYS A 49 14.19 1.93 -30.64
C LYS A 49 13.12 1.42 -29.67
N LEU A 50 13.53 0.58 -28.72
CA LEU A 50 12.66 0.04 -27.69
C LEU A 50 12.27 1.12 -26.67
N LYS A 51 11.07 0.99 -26.09
CA LYS A 51 10.51 1.87 -25.05
C LYS A 51 11.12 1.57 -23.67
N VAL A 52 12.45 1.67 -23.56
CA VAL A 52 13.21 1.52 -22.30
C VAL A 52 14.10 2.72 -22.06
N ALA A 53 14.52 2.93 -20.80
CA ALA A 53 15.37 4.06 -20.42
C ALA A 53 16.78 3.99 -21.05
N ALA A 54 17.31 2.78 -21.26
CA ALA A 54 18.58 2.56 -21.97
C ALA A 54 18.41 2.74 -23.49
N ASP A 55 19.46 3.16 -24.20
CA ASP A 55 19.41 3.22 -25.67
C ASP A 55 19.52 1.81 -26.26
N TRP A 56 18.38 1.14 -26.39
CA TRP A 56 18.29 -0.20 -26.94
C TRP A 56 17.59 -0.16 -28.30
N ARG A 57 18.33 -0.52 -29.35
CA ARG A 57 17.83 -0.63 -30.71
C ARG A 57 17.74 -2.09 -31.16
N ALA A 58 16.74 -2.41 -31.96
CA ALA A 58 16.55 -3.73 -32.54
C ALA A 58 16.05 -3.61 -33.98
N ASP A 59 16.46 -4.57 -34.82
CA ASP A 59 16.09 -4.63 -36.24
C ASP A 59 14.57 -4.81 -36.40
N VAL A 60 13.91 -3.88 -37.10
CA VAL A 60 12.45 -3.91 -37.32
C VAL A 60 12.00 -5.09 -38.17
N SER A 61 12.90 -5.71 -38.94
CA SER A 61 12.59 -6.91 -39.72
C SER A 61 12.24 -8.12 -38.85
N ARG A 62 12.41 -8.03 -37.52
CA ARG A 62 11.93 -9.06 -36.58
C ARG A 62 10.41 -9.29 -36.65
N ASN A 63 9.64 -8.27 -37.06
CA ASN A 63 8.18 -8.37 -37.19
C ASN A 63 7.76 -9.49 -38.16
N LYS A 64 8.60 -9.82 -39.15
CA LYS A 64 8.35 -10.91 -40.10
C LYS A 64 8.35 -12.30 -39.43
N PHE A 65 9.16 -12.49 -38.38
CA PHE A 65 9.23 -13.78 -37.70
C PHE A 65 7.98 -14.05 -36.88
N GLU A 66 7.43 -13.00 -36.26
CA GLU A 66 6.13 -13.09 -35.60
C GLU A 66 5.02 -13.39 -36.61
N LEU A 67 4.94 -12.64 -37.71
CA LEU A 67 3.99 -12.89 -38.79
C LEU A 67 4.07 -14.35 -39.30
N ARG A 68 5.29 -14.84 -39.59
CA ARG A 68 5.53 -16.23 -40.01
C ARG A 68 5.09 -17.23 -38.95
N TYR A 69 5.38 -16.97 -37.67
CA TYR A 69 5.05 -17.89 -36.57
C TYR A 69 3.53 -18.02 -36.44
N LEU A 70 2.83 -16.88 -36.40
CA LEU A 70 1.36 -16.85 -36.35
C LEU A 70 0.76 -17.61 -37.53
N GLN A 71 1.21 -17.32 -38.76
CA GLN A 71 0.71 -18.01 -39.96
C GLN A 71 1.08 -19.49 -40.03
N TYR A 72 2.23 -19.90 -39.49
CA TYR A 72 2.66 -21.29 -39.48
C TYR A 72 1.85 -22.11 -38.46
N VAL A 73 1.76 -21.63 -37.22
CA VAL A 73 1.02 -22.30 -36.14
C VAL A 73 -0.48 -22.36 -36.42
N ASN A 74 -1.05 -21.29 -37.00
CA ASN A 74 -2.48 -21.24 -37.33
C ASN A 74 -2.94 -22.36 -38.29
N ARG A 75 -2.02 -22.99 -39.05
CA ARG A 75 -2.35 -24.09 -39.99
C ARG A 75 -2.79 -25.37 -39.29
N PHE A 76 -2.32 -25.60 -38.05
CA PHE A 76 -2.58 -26.84 -37.32
C PHE A 76 -3.12 -26.58 -35.90
N MET A 77 -2.90 -25.39 -35.33
CA MET A 77 -3.41 -24.96 -34.01
C MET A 77 -4.04 -23.56 -34.09
N PRO A 78 -5.13 -23.36 -34.87
CA PRO A 78 -5.71 -22.03 -35.10
C PRO A 78 -6.25 -21.33 -33.84
N ASN A 79 -6.56 -22.09 -32.78
CA ASN A 79 -7.07 -21.51 -31.53
C ASN A 79 -5.96 -21.04 -30.58
N CYS A 80 -4.69 -21.33 -30.87
CA CYS A 80 -3.54 -21.08 -29.99
C CYS A 80 -2.74 -19.82 -30.35
N VAL A 81 -3.06 -19.16 -31.46
CA VAL A 81 -2.44 -17.91 -31.92
C VAL A 81 -3.53 -17.00 -32.47
N PRO A 82 -3.33 -15.67 -32.50
CA PRO A 82 -4.25 -14.78 -33.19
C PRO A 82 -4.29 -15.08 -34.70
N THR A 83 -5.49 -15.05 -35.27
CA THR A 83 -5.66 -15.05 -36.73
C THR A 83 -5.03 -13.80 -37.34
N VAL A 84 -4.07 -13.96 -38.25
CA VAL A 84 -3.53 -12.86 -39.05
C VAL A 84 -4.55 -12.46 -40.11
N LEU A 85 -4.90 -11.18 -40.16
CA LEU A 85 -5.90 -10.65 -41.09
C LEU A 85 -5.28 -10.07 -42.36
N ASP A 86 -4.16 -9.36 -42.22
CA ASP A 86 -3.42 -8.73 -43.31
C ASP A 86 -1.98 -8.43 -42.84
N GLY A 87 -1.03 -8.37 -43.76
CA GLY A 87 0.37 -8.09 -43.49
C GLY A 87 1.31 -8.83 -44.42
N ASP A 88 2.35 -8.14 -44.85
CA ASP A 88 3.47 -8.70 -45.60
C ASP A 88 4.80 -8.44 -44.88
N GLU A 89 5.83 -9.23 -45.19
CA GLU A 89 7.11 -9.19 -44.50
C GLU A 89 7.88 -7.87 -44.68
N ASP A 90 7.59 -7.11 -45.73
CA ASP A 90 8.28 -5.88 -46.10
C ASP A 90 7.58 -4.62 -45.57
N SER A 91 6.30 -4.72 -45.22
CA SER A 91 5.50 -3.61 -44.70
C SER A 91 5.94 -3.11 -43.32
N GLY A 92 6.65 -3.94 -42.54
CA GLY A 92 7.07 -3.58 -41.18
C GLY A 92 5.94 -3.47 -40.16
N PHE A 93 4.70 -3.81 -40.53
CA PHE A 93 3.56 -3.98 -39.63
C PHE A 93 2.69 -5.15 -40.08
N PHE A 94 1.88 -5.71 -39.20
CA PHE A 94 0.82 -6.63 -39.62
C PHE A 94 -0.43 -6.40 -38.77
N THR A 95 -1.53 -6.98 -39.22
CA THR A 95 -2.83 -6.90 -38.55
C THR A 95 -3.33 -8.29 -38.18
N MET A 96 -3.93 -8.39 -37.00
CA MET A 96 -4.43 -9.64 -36.45
C MET A 96 -5.77 -9.43 -35.76
N GLU A 97 -6.45 -10.53 -35.47
CA GLU A 97 -7.70 -10.51 -34.72
C GLU A 97 -7.52 -9.76 -33.40
N PHE A 98 -8.53 -8.98 -33.05
CA PHE A 98 -8.68 -8.51 -31.68
C PHE A 98 -9.37 -9.60 -30.88
N LEU A 99 -8.71 -10.08 -29.83
CA LEU A 99 -9.27 -11.05 -28.91
C LEU A 99 -10.30 -10.35 -28.00
N ASP A 100 -11.54 -10.26 -28.49
CA ASP A 100 -12.70 -9.72 -27.79
C ASP A 100 -13.20 -10.76 -26.76
N GLY A 101 -13.45 -10.36 -25.52
CA GLY A 101 -13.90 -11.26 -24.45
C GLY A 101 -13.14 -11.06 -23.12
N ASP A 102 -13.46 -11.89 -22.12
CA ASP A 102 -12.85 -11.86 -20.78
C ASP A 102 -11.47 -12.54 -20.75
N PHE A 103 -10.65 -12.33 -21.79
CA PHE A 103 -9.28 -12.85 -21.83
C PHE A 103 -8.44 -12.25 -20.71
N LYS A 104 -7.83 -13.13 -19.91
CA LYS A 104 -6.96 -12.76 -18.80
C LYS A 104 -5.50 -12.92 -19.19
N ASN A 105 -4.67 -11.97 -18.77
CA ASN A 105 -3.23 -12.06 -18.96
C ASN A 105 -2.61 -12.95 -17.88
N LEU A 106 -1.90 -14.00 -18.28
CA LEU A 106 -1.40 -14.99 -17.33
C LEU A 106 -0.36 -14.42 -16.35
N LYS A 107 0.40 -13.38 -16.72
CA LYS A 107 1.30 -12.67 -15.76
C LYS A 107 0.49 -11.98 -14.66
N THR A 108 -0.63 -11.33 -15.01
CA THR A 108 -1.50 -10.65 -14.04
C THR A 108 -2.14 -11.67 -13.11
N GLU A 109 -2.73 -12.74 -13.66
CA GLU A 109 -3.32 -13.82 -12.87
C GLU A 109 -2.31 -14.42 -11.87
N PHE A 110 -1.08 -14.68 -12.33
CA PHE A 110 -0.02 -15.17 -11.44
C PHE A 110 0.36 -14.17 -10.35
N LEU A 111 0.44 -12.87 -10.64
CA LEU A 111 0.74 -11.83 -9.66
C LEU A 111 -0.37 -11.70 -8.61
N ASP A 112 -1.62 -11.84 -9.03
CA ASP A 112 -2.80 -11.80 -8.17
C ASP A 112 -3.02 -13.14 -7.43
N ASN A 113 -2.07 -14.07 -7.55
CA ASN A 113 -2.10 -15.40 -6.96
C ASN A 113 -3.31 -16.25 -7.41
N ASN A 114 -3.91 -15.94 -8.55
CA ASN A 114 -5.00 -16.69 -9.17
C ASN A 114 -4.41 -17.67 -10.19
N ILE A 115 -4.34 -18.96 -9.84
CA ILE A 115 -3.79 -19.98 -10.73
C ILE A 115 -4.94 -20.80 -11.31
N ASP A 116 -5.21 -20.61 -12.59
CA ASP A 116 -5.96 -21.57 -13.38
C ASP A 116 -5.01 -22.67 -13.88
N GLU A 117 -4.90 -23.74 -13.10
CA GLU A 117 -4.03 -24.88 -13.44
C GLU A 117 -4.41 -25.51 -14.78
N ILE A 118 -5.70 -25.58 -15.11
CA ILE A 118 -6.19 -26.19 -16.35
C ILE A 118 -5.72 -25.35 -17.56
N ALA A 119 -5.90 -24.03 -17.50
CA ALA A 119 -5.46 -23.14 -18.56
C ALA A 119 -3.93 -23.13 -18.74
N VAL A 120 -3.17 -23.23 -17.64
CA VAL A 120 -1.70 -23.34 -17.69
C VAL A 120 -1.27 -24.63 -18.37
N LEU A 121 -1.82 -25.77 -17.95
CA LEU A 121 -1.48 -27.06 -18.56
C LEU A 121 -1.85 -27.09 -20.04
N ARG A 122 -3.04 -26.60 -20.42
CA ARG A 122 -3.45 -26.44 -21.83
C ARG A 122 -2.46 -25.63 -22.65
N THR A 123 -1.93 -24.54 -22.08
CA THR A 123 -0.93 -23.70 -22.74
C THR A 123 0.37 -24.46 -23.00
N VAL A 124 0.81 -25.28 -22.05
CA VAL A 124 2.02 -26.09 -22.16
C VAL A 124 1.82 -27.25 -23.16
N GLU A 125 0.64 -27.86 -23.17
CA GLU A 125 0.28 -28.86 -24.17
C GLU A 125 0.30 -28.29 -25.59
N ALA A 126 -0.21 -27.07 -25.78
CA ALA A 126 -0.15 -26.38 -27.07
C ALA A 126 1.29 -26.13 -27.53
N LEU A 127 2.18 -25.69 -26.63
CA LEU A 127 3.59 -25.51 -26.94
C LEU A 127 4.27 -26.85 -27.31
N ALA A 128 4.00 -27.91 -26.55
CA ALA A 128 4.55 -29.24 -26.84
C ALA A 128 4.12 -29.75 -28.23
N GLU A 129 2.87 -29.51 -28.63
CA GLU A 129 2.37 -29.86 -29.95
C GLU A 129 3.02 -29.02 -31.06
N ILE A 130 3.23 -27.72 -30.85
CA ILE A 130 3.97 -26.86 -31.80
C ILE A 130 5.39 -27.38 -32.01
N HIS A 131 6.10 -27.72 -30.92
CA HIS A 131 7.44 -28.28 -31.01
C HIS A 131 7.46 -29.64 -31.72
N LYS A 132 6.47 -30.49 -31.46
CA LYS A 132 6.33 -31.80 -32.09
C LYS A 132 6.05 -31.72 -33.58
N VAL A 133 5.10 -30.87 -34.00
CA VAL A 133 4.74 -30.72 -35.42
C VAL A 133 5.89 -30.09 -36.22
N SER A 134 6.61 -29.15 -35.62
CA SER A 134 7.76 -28.51 -36.27
C SER A 134 9.06 -29.33 -36.14
N GLU A 135 9.05 -30.45 -35.43
CA GLU A 135 10.23 -31.29 -35.25
C GLU A 135 10.69 -31.82 -36.61
N ASN A 136 11.92 -31.48 -36.99
CA ASN A 136 12.50 -31.81 -38.31
C ASN A 136 11.71 -31.29 -39.54
N ASP A 137 10.75 -30.36 -39.39
CA ASP A 137 10.01 -29.76 -40.50
C ASP A 137 10.92 -28.84 -41.34
N GLU A 138 11.09 -29.17 -42.63
CA GLU A 138 11.92 -28.41 -43.57
C GLU A 138 11.39 -27.00 -43.88
N GLN A 139 10.07 -26.80 -43.84
CA GLN A 139 9.46 -25.48 -43.98
C GLN A 139 9.72 -24.62 -42.75
N ALA A 140 9.57 -25.17 -41.54
CA ALA A 140 9.91 -24.47 -40.30
C ALA A 140 11.40 -24.10 -40.28
N LYS A 141 12.29 -25.01 -40.69
CA LYS A 141 13.72 -24.71 -40.85
C LYS A 141 13.93 -23.53 -41.78
N ALA A 142 13.39 -23.58 -43.00
CA ALA A 142 13.60 -22.53 -43.99
C ALA A 142 13.03 -21.17 -43.57
N LEU A 143 11.87 -21.14 -42.91
CA LEU A 143 11.22 -19.90 -42.46
C LEU A 143 11.92 -19.26 -41.24
N PHE A 144 12.62 -20.05 -40.44
CA PHE A 144 13.15 -19.62 -39.14
C PHE A 144 14.66 -19.89 -38.95
N ASP A 145 15.42 -20.00 -40.06
CA ASP A 145 16.89 -20.20 -40.07
C ASP A 145 17.66 -18.91 -39.74
N SER A 146 17.38 -18.31 -38.58
CA SER A 146 18.14 -17.16 -38.07
C SER A 146 18.16 -17.17 -36.55
N THR A 147 19.36 -17.07 -35.99
CA THR A 147 19.57 -16.93 -34.53
C THR A 147 19.71 -15.47 -34.09
N LYS A 148 19.75 -14.51 -35.02
CA LYS A 148 20.08 -13.11 -34.73
C LYS A 148 19.17 -12.51 -33.66
N ASN A 149 17.85 -12.55 -33.86
CA ASN A 149 16.89 -11.96 -32.93
C ASN A 149 16.92 -12.64 -31.57
N PHE A 150 17.03 -13.98 -31.56
CA PHE A 150 17.12 -14.75 -30.33
C PHE A 150 18.39 -14.40 -29.55
N ILE A 151 19.53 -14.24 -30.22
CA ILE A 151 20.78 -13.82 -29.56
C ILE A 151 20.66 -12.38 -29.03
N GLU A 152 20.17 -11.44 -29.83
CA GLU A 152 20.11 -10.01 -29.47
C GLU A 152 19.11 -9.75 -28.33
N LEU A 153 17.97 -10.46 -28.29
CA LEU A 153 16.87 -10.18 -27.36
C LEU A 153 16.75 -11.17 -26.21
N ARG A 154 17.40 -12.34 -26.29
CA ARG A 154 17.43 -13.35 -25.20
C ARG A 154 18.84 -13.64 -24.72
N VAL A 155 19.68 -14.29 -25.54
CA VAL A 155 20.99 -14.79 -25.07
C VAL A 155 21.88 -13.66 -24.56
N SER A 156 21.98 -12.55 -25.30
CA SER A 156 22.86 -11.43 -24.92
C SER A 156 22.42 -10.73 -23.63
N PRO A 157 21.15 -10.25 -23.52
CA PRO A 157 20.71 -9.55 -22.31
C PRO A 157 20.52 -10.46 -21.08
N TYR A 158 20.28 -11.76 -21.26
CA TYR A 158 20.07 -12.68 -20.14
C TYR A 158 21.34 -13.42 -19.73
N PHE A 159 22.11 -13.96 -20.67
CA PHE A 159 23.24 -14.84 -20.36
C PHE A 159 24.59 -14.12 -20.51
N TYR A 160 24.90 -13.54 -21.66
CA TYR A 160 26.20 -12.87 -21.85
C TYR A 160 26.39 -11.66 -20.94
N ALA A 161 25.32 -10.94 -20.64
CA ALA A 161 25.34 -9.83 -19.70
C ALA A 161 25.78 -10.24 -18.27
N LEU A 162 25.55 -11.49 -17.86
CA LEU A 162 25.94 -11.97 -16.53
C LEU A 162 27.46 -12.03 -16.35
N LYS A 163 28.21 -12.19 -17.44
CA LYS A 163 29.67 -12.36 -17.38
C LYS A 163 30.40 -11.16 -16.79
N GLU A 164 29.82 -9.96 -16.95
CA GLU A 164 30.37 -8.71 -16.37
C GLU A 164 30.25 -8.73 -14.83
N GLY A 165 29.12 -9.19 -14.29
CA GLY A 165 28.85 -9.26 -12.84
C GLY A 165 29.39 -10.52 -12.17
N PHE A 166 29.52 -11.62 -12.93
CA PHE A 166 29.89 -12.94 -12.41
C PHE A 166 31.03 -13.60 -13.21
N PRO A 167 32.26 -13.05 -13.18
CA PRO A 167 33.37 -13.53 -14.02
C PRO A 167 33.74 -15.00 -13.81
N LYS A 168 33.55 -15.53 -12.60
CA LYS A 168 33.82 -16.94 -12.27
C LYS A 168 32.90 -17.91 -13.03
N LEU A 169 31.70 -17.47 -13.38
CA LEU A 169 30.69 -18.28 -14.07
C LEU A 169 30.81 -18.21 -15.59
N ALA A 170 31.66 -17.32 -16.12
CA ALA A 170 31.71 -17.00 -17.55
C ALA A 170 31.94 -18.22 -18.44
N ALA A 171 32.85 -19.13 -18.05
CA ALA A 171 33.15 -20.34 -18.82
C ALA A 171 31.95 -21.31 -18.87
N SER A 172 31.25 -21.49 -17.75
CA SER A 172 30.04 -22.33 -17.68
C SER A 172 28.90 -21.74 -18.51
N ILE A 173 28.73 -20.42 -18.45
CA ILE A 173 27.72 -19.68 -19.22
C ILE A 173 28.00 -19.82 -20.73
N ASP A 174 29.24 -19.60 -21.17
CA ASP A 174 29.63 -19.71 -22.58
C ASP A 174 29.37 -21.13 -23.11
N ALA A 175 29.81 -22.16 -22.40
CA ALA A 175 29.62 -23.54 -22.82
C ALA A 175 28.14 -23.96 -22.93
N ARG A 176 27.26 -23.44 -22.05
CA ARG A 176 25.81 -23.70 -22.10
C ARG A 176 25.14 -22.91 -23.23
N CYS A 177 25.58 -21.67 -23.50
CA CYS A 177 25.09 -20.88 -24.63
C CYS A 177 25.47 -21.49 -25.98
N GLU A 178 26.70 -21.99 -26.12
CA GLU A 178 27.13 -22.71 -27.33
C GLU A 178 26.23 -23.93 -27.59
N ARG A 179 26.01 -24.78 -26.58
CA ARG A 179 25.09 -25.94 -26.70
C ARG A 179 23.66 -25.53 -27.06
N LEU A 180 23.15 -24.45 -26.47
CA LEU A 180 21.82 -23.93 -26.76
C LEU A 180 21.68 -23.53 -28.23
N LEU A 181 22.70 -22.88 -28.80
CA LEU A 181 22.68 -22.35 -30.17
C LEU A 181 23.02 -23.38 -31.25
N GLU A 182 23.82 -24.41 -30.91
CA GLU A 182 24.18 -25.50 -31.82
C GLU A 182 23.02 -26.49 -32.04
N LYS A 183 22.25 -26.78 -30.99
CA LYS A 183 21.13 -27.72 -31.04
C LYS A 183 19.92 -27.10 -31.74
N ARG A 184 19.46 -27.69 -32.85
CA ARG A 184 18.29 -27.23 -33.61
C ARG A 184 17.34 -28.40 -33.90
N TYR A 185 16.13 -28.33 -33.34
CA TYR A 185 15.16 -29.44 -33.36
C TYR A 185 13.77 -29.04 -33.82
N ALA A 186 13.29 -27.86 -33.41
CA ALA A 186 11.90 -27.47 -33.58
C ALA A 186 11.76 -25.95 -33.68
N LEU A 187 10.56 -25.47 -34.02
CA LEU A 187 10.21 -24.06 -33.99
C LEU A 187 10.07 -23.59 -32.54
N VAL A 188 10.99 -22.73 -32.09
CA VAL A 188 11.01 -22.14 -30.75
C VAL A 188 10.28 -20.80 -30.78
N HIS A 189 9.39 -20.54 -29.82
CA HIS A 189 8.70 -19.27 -29.65
C HIS A 189 9.67 -18.16 -29.23
N GLY A 190 10.60 -18.46 -28.33
CA GLY A 190 11.72 -17.60 -27.90
C GLY A 190 11.36 -16.53 -26.86
N ASP A 191 10.07 -16.21 -26.66
CA ASP A 191 9.55 -15.41 -25.53
C ASP A 191 8.36 -16.08 -24.84
N PHE A 192 8.44 -17.39 -24.61
CA PHE A 192 7.34 -18.13 -23.99
C PHE A 192 7.24 -17.80 -22.50
N SER A 193 6.61 -16.66 -22.19
CA SER A 193 6.46 -16.11 -20.84
C SER A 193 5.00 -15.77 -20.54
N PRO A 194 4.58 -15.77 -19.26
CA PRO A 194 3.18 -15.51 -18.87
C PRO A 194 2.63 -14.16 -19.36
N LYS A 195 3.48 -13.15 -19.57
CA LYS A 195 3.04 -11.84 -20.08
C LYS A 195 2.51 -11.91 -21.53
N ASN A 196 2.94 -12.92 -22.28
CA ASN A 196 2.67 -13.10 -23.70
C ASN A 196 1.62 -14.19 -23.95
N ILE A 197 0.89 -14.57 -22.89
CA ILE A 197 -0.14 -15.61 -22.93
C ILE A 197 -1.44 -14.99 -22.42
N LEU A 198 -2.48 -15.06 -23.26
CA LEU A 198 -3.86 -14.73 -22.87
C LEU A 198 -4.66 -16.02 -22.73
N ILE A 199 -5.46 -16.12 -21.68
CA ILE A 199 -6.31 -17.27 -21.41
C ILE A 199 -7.77 -16.86 -21.24
N ASP A 200 -8.68 -17.70 -21.69
CA ASP A 200 -10.08 -17.70 -21.27
C ASP A 200 -10.46 -19.15 -20.89
N ASP A 201 -11.76 -19.44 -20.72
CA ASP A 201 -12.21 -20.78 -20.34
C ASP A 201 -11.81 -21.87 -21.37
N ASP A 202 -11.67 -21.55 -22.65
CA ASP A 202 -11.54 -22.49 -23.76
C ASP A 202 -10.21 -22.39 -24.54
N ARG A 203 -9.54 -21.24 -24.53
CA ARG A 203 -8.38 -20.88 -25.35
C ARG A 203 -7.18 -20.47 -24.51
N SER A 204 -6.01 -20.78 -25.05
CA SER A 204 -4.72 -20.27 -24.58
C SER A 204 -3.99 -19.71 -25.79
N VAL A 205 -3.88 -18.38 -25.87
CA VAL A 205 -3.40 -17.66 -27.05
C VAL A 205 -1.99 -17.12 -26.82
N LEU A 206 -1.05 -17.56 -27.66
CA LEU A 206 0.36 -17.18 -27.65
C LEU A 206 0.58 -15.91 -28.48
N LEU A 207 1.29 -14.95 -27.91
CA LEU A 207 1.57 -13.64 -28.50
C LEU A 207 3.08 -13.36 -28.51
N ASP A 208 3.52 -12.35 -29.28
CA ASP A 208 4.86 -11.78 -29.17
C ASP A 208 6.00 -12.78 -29.45
N CYS A 209 5.88 -13.46 -30.60
CA CYS A 209 6.84 -14.43 -31.13
C CYS A 209 7.87 -13.82 -32.10
N GLU A 210 8.25 -12.55 -31.91
CA GLU A 210 9.21 -11.82 -32.78
C GLU A 210 10.65 -12.38 -32.74
N VAL A 211 10.94 -13.20 -31.73
CA VAL A 211 12.21 -13.90 -31.53
C VAL A 211 12.15 -15.38 -31.93
N ALA A 212 11.08 -15.79 -32.62
CA ALA A 212 10.93 -17.17 -33.06
C ALA A 212 12.07 -17.60 -33.99
N TRP A 213 12.58 -18.81 -33.77
CA TRP A 213 13.69 -19.37 -34.54
C TRP A 213 13.60 -20.91 -34.57
N TYR A 214 14.25 -21.53 -35.54
CA TYR A 214 14.36 -22.99 -35.58
C TYR A 214 15.56 -23.45 -34.73
N GLY A 215 15.30 -24.00 -33.55
CA GLY A 215 16.28 -24.07 -32.47
C GLY A 215 16.03 -25.13 -31.42
N ASN A 216 16.61 -24.93 -30.23
CA ASN A 216 16.47 -25.82 -29.10
C ASN A 216 15.21 -25.43 -28.26
N PRO A 217 14.16 -26.26 -28.25
CA PRO A 217 12.90 -25.97 -27.56
C PRO A 217 13.01 -25.98 -26.02
N SER A 218 14.14 -26.42 -25.46
CA SER A 218 14.37 -26.36 -24.00
C SER A 218 14.32 -24.92 -23.46
N PHE A 219 14.65 -23.92 -24.28
CA PHE A 219 14.59 -22.53 -23.86
C PHE A 219 13.19 -22.09 -23.47
N ASP A 220 12.17 -22.37 -24.29
CA ASP A 220 10.79 -21.92 -24.00
C ASP A 220 10.29 -22.51 -22.68
N MET A 221 10.53 -23.80 -22.46
CA MET A 221 10.12 -24.44 -21.21
C MET A 221 10.92 -23.98 -20.01
N ALA A 222 12.25 -23.82 -20.14
CA ALA A 222 13.06 -23.28 -19.07
C ALA A 222 12.63 -21.85 -18.72
N PHE A 223 12.27 -21.04 -19.73
CA PHE A 223 11.82 -19.66 -19.54
C PHE A 223 10.48 -19.58 -18.81
N PHE A 224 9.53 -20.43 -19.18
CA PHE A 224 8.23 -20.50 -18.51
C PHE A 224 8.32 -21.05 -17.08
N ILE A 225 9.08 -22.14 -16.87
CA ILE A 225 9.32 -22.70 -15.54
C ILE A 225 10.03 -21.67 -14.65
N ASN A 226 11.02 -20.96 -15.17
CA ASN A 226 11.68 -19.86 -14.45
C ASN A 226 10.67 -18.83 -13.95
N HIS A 227 9.66 -18.45 -14.75
CA HIS A 227 8.62 -17.55 -14.27
C HIS A 227 7.79 -18.14 -13.14
N LEU A 228 7.44 -19.43 -13.18
CA LEU A 228 6.74 -20.10 -12.07
C LEU A 228 7.60 -20.10 -10.79
N LEU A 229 8.88 -20.47 -10.88
CA LEU A 229 9.79 -20.50 -9.74
C LEU A 229 9.92 -19.11 -9.09
N LEU A 230 10.12 -18.07 -9.92
CA LEU A 230 10.22 -16.68 -9.43
C LEU A 230 8.93 -16.19 -8.77
N LYS A 231 7.75 -16.62 -9.25
CA LYS A 231 6.47 -16.31 -8.60
C LYS A 231 6.27 -17.08 -7.30
N GLY A 232 6.69 -18.34 -7.24
CA GLY A 232 6.69 -19.14 -6.02
C GLY A 232 7.49 -18.47 -4.90
N VAL A 233 8.68 -17.97 -5.21
CA VAL A 233 9.52 -17.20 -4.25
C VAL A 233 8.87 -15.86 -3.91
N HIS A 234 8.56 -15.05 -4.92
CA HIS A 234 8.08 -13.68 -4.71
C HIS A 234 6.78 -13.60 -3.90
N LEU A 235 5.83 -14.49 -4.17
CA LEU A 235 4.51 -14.48 -3.53
C LEU A 235 4.49 -15.35 -2.28
N ASN A 236 5.59 -16.05 -1.98
CA ASN A 236 5.68 -17.06 -0.94
C ASN A 236 4.59 -18.14 -1.08
N GLN A 237 4.49 -18.75 -2.26
CA GLN A 237 3.37 -19.64 -2.63
C GLN A 237 3.87 -21.01 -3.14
N PRO A 238 3.78 -22.08 -2.32
CA PRO A 238 4.34 -23.38 -2.68
C PRO A 238 3.67 -24.04 -3.90
N LYS A 239 2.42 -23.64 -4.20
CA LYS A 239 1.66 -24.14 -5.36
C LYS A 239 2.31 -23.85 -6.72
N PHE A 240 3.10 -22.78 -6.85
CA PHE A 240 3.83 -22.50 -8.10
C PHE A 240 4.96 -23.51 -8.35
N PHE A 241 5.60 -24.02 -7.30
CA PHE A 241 6.62 -25.07 -7.42
C PHE A 241 5.99 -26.40 -7.84
N ALA A 242 4.86 -26.76 -7.24
CA ALA A 242 4.11 -27.95 -7.65
C ALA A 242 3.63 -27.83 -9.11
N LEU A 243 3.20 -26.64 -9.54
CA LEU A 243 2.83 -26.38 -10.93
C LEU A 243 4.03 -26.50 -11.88
N ALA A 244 5.21 -26.01 -11.49
CA ALA A 244 6.42 -26.14 -12.29
C ALA A 244 6.79 -27.62 -12.57
N GLU A 245 6.67 -28.50 -11.57
CA GLU A 245 6.89 -29.94 -11.74
C GLU A 245 5.84 -30.56 -12.67
N LYS A 246 4.55 -30.24 -12.48
CA LYS A 246 3.46 -30.71 -13.35
C LYS A 246 3.65 -30.27 -14.80
N VAL A 247 4.01 -29.01 -15.01
CA VAL A 247 4.26 -28.42 -16.33
C VAL A 247 5.42 -29.14 -17.04
N LEU A 248 6.52 -29.40 -16.33
CA LEU A 248 7.64 -30.16 -16.90
C LEU A 248 7.23 -31.59 -17.25
N ALA A 249 6.45 -32.26 -16.40
CA ALA A 249 5.96 -33.61 -16.64
C ALA A 249 5.05 -33.67 -17.88
N VAL A 250 4.03 -32.81 -17.96
CA VAL A 250 3.09 -32.75 -19.09
C VAL A 250 3.80 -32.44 -20.41
N TYR A 251 4.77 -31.52 -20.39
CA TYR A 251 5.57 -31.23 -21.57
C TYR A 251 6.39 -32.46 -22.01
N SER A 252 7.05 -33.13 -21.08
CA SER A 252 7.92 -34.29 -21.35
C SER A 252 7.15 -35.55 -21.79
N GLU A 253 5.87 -35.67 -21.42
CA GLU A 253 4.99 -36.73 -21.94
C GLU A 253 4.61 -36.51 -23.41
N LYS A 254 4.51 -35.25 -23.85
CA LYS A 254 4.00 -34.88 -25.18
C LYS A 254 5.09 -34.58 -26.20
N PHE A 255 6.25 -34.12 -25.74
CA PHE A 255 7.41 -33.82 -26.55
C PHE A 255 8.66 -34.44 -25.92
N LYS A 256 9.65 -34.79 -26.77
CA LYS A 256 10.92 -35.44 -26.41
C LYS A 256 11.47 -34.98 -25.06
N ASP A 257 11.94 -35.93 -24.25
CA ASP A 257 12.62 -35.63 -23.00
C ASP A 257 13.91 -34.83 -23.26
N ILE A 258 13.83 -33.53 -22.94
CA ILE A 258 14.91 -32.55 -23.01
C ILE A 258 15.18 -31.97 -21.61
N SER A 259 14.81 -32.71 -20.56
CA SER A 259 14.86 -32.23 -19.17
C SER A 259 16.25 -31.76 -18.77
N LEU A 260 17.31 -32.45 -19.19
CA LEU A 260 18.70 -32.03 -18.90
C LEU A 260 19.02 -30.64 -19.49
N ASP A 261 18.61 -30.37 -20.73
CA ASP A 261 18.84 -29.07 -21.36
C ASP A 261 18.04 -27.96 -20.63
N ILE A 262 16.81 -28.25 -20.18
CA ILE A 262 16.01 -27.33 -19.37
C ILE A 262 16.72 -27.02 -18.03
N LEU A 263 17.22 -28.05 -17.34
CA LEU A 263 17.91 -27.91 -16.05
C LEU A 263 19.22 -27.12 -16.16
N GLU A 264 19.94 -27.18 -17.29
CA GLU A 264 21.13 -26.36 -17.52
C GLU A 264 20.80 -24.86 -17.68
N LEU A 265 19.62 -24.54 -18.23
CA LEU A 265 19.20 -23.15 -18.50
C LEU A 265 18.59 -22.47 -17.27
N LEU A 266 17.87 -23.22 -16.42
CA LEU A 266 17.12 -22.65 -15.29
C LEU A 266 17.97 -21.79 -14.33
N PRO A 267 19.13 -22.24 -13.84
CA PRO A 267 19.98 -21.41 -12.98
C PRO A 267 20.45 -20.11 -13.66
N MET A 268 20.79 -20.17 -14.95
CA MET A 268 21.20 -18.97 -15.69
C MET A 268 20.05 -17.98 -15.86
N LEU A 269 18.83 -18.48 -16.12
CA LEU A 269 17.63 -17.64 -16.21
C LEU A 269 17.27 -17.02 -14.87
N LEU A 270 17.34 -17.77 -13.77
CA LEU A 270 17.12 -17.24 -12.42
C LEU A 270 18.12 -16.11 -12.13
N LEU A 271 19.43 -16.34 -12.36
CA LEU A 271 20.46 -15.34 -12.14
C LEU A 271 20.24 -14.09 -13.01
N ALA A 272 19.87 -14.26 -14.28
CA ALA A 272 19.56 -13.18 -15.21
C ALA A 272 18.41 -12.29 -14.70
N ARG A 273 17.39 -12.87 -14.08
CA ARG A 273 16.22 -12.13 -13.58
C ARG A 273 16.44 -11.44 -12.24
N VAL A 274 17.47 -11.82 -11.48
CA VAL A 274 17.77 -11.18 -10.18
C VAL A 274 18.95 -10.22 -10.23
N ALA A 275 19.93 -10.47 -11.11
CA ALA A 275 21.18 -9.72 -11.17
C ALA A 275 21.62 -9.35 -12.60
N GLY A 276 20.85 -9.68 -13.63
CA GLY A 276 21.16 -9.37 -15.04
C GLY A 276 20.62 -8.02 -15.53
N LYS A 277 20.81 -7.76 -16.84
CA LYS A 277 20.35 -6.51 -17.51
C LYS A 277 18.84 -6.47 -17.76
N SER A 278 18.11 -7.55 -17.49
CA SER A 278 16.65 -7.61 -17.54
C SER A 278 16.12 -8.23 -16.25
N PRO A 279 16.10 -7.50 -15.14
CA PRO A 279 15.59 -8.02 -13.88
C PRO A 279 14.06 -8.16 -13.90
N ALA A 280 13.53 -9.04 -13.06
CA ALA A 280 12.10 -9.08 -12.77
C ALA A 280 11.73 -7.96 -11.79
N GLU A 281 11.06 -6.93 -12.31
CA GLU A 281 10.69 -5.70 -11.59
C GLU A 281 9.86 -5.94 -10.32
N TYR A 282 9.12 -7.05 -10.26
CA TYR A 282 8.32 -7.40 -9.09
C TYR A 282 9.13 -8.04 -7.94
N LEU A 283 10.37 -8.47 -8.17
CA LEU A 283 11.16 -9.14 -7.13
C LEU A 283 11.67 -8.13 -6.09
N THR A 284 11.43 -8.45 -4.81
CA THR A 284 12.00 -7.72 -3.67
C THR A 284 13.49 -7.99 -3.54
N ASP A 285 14.22 -7.13 -2.82
CA ASP A 285 15.65 -7.35 -2.58
C ASP A 285 15.90 -8.62 -1.75
N GLU A 286 14.98 -8.98 -0.85
CA GLU A 286 14.99 -10.26 -0.12
C GLU A 286 14.92 -11.45 -1.10
N SER A 287 13.99 -11.41 -2.07
CA SER A 287 13.87 -12.45 -3.09
C SER A 287 15.16 -12.58 -3.92
N LYS A 288 15.77 -11.45 -4.29
CA LYS A 288 17.02 -11.45 -5.08
C LYS A 288 18.18 -12.02 -4.27
N GLN A 289 18.35 -11.61 -3.01
CA GLN A 289 19.40 -12.09 -2.11
C GLN A 289 19.29 -13.59 -1.84
N LEU A 290 18.08 -14.15 -1.88
CA LEU A 290 17.86 -15.60 -1.82
C LEU A 290 18.25 -16.31 -3.12
N ILE A 291 17.66 -15.88 -4.25
CA ILE A 291 17.73 -16.62 -5.51
C ILE A 291 19.15 -16.60 -6.07
N GLN A 292 19.85 -15.47 -5.94
CA GLN A 292 21.16 -15.28 -6.52
C GLN A 292 22.19 -16.37 -6.10
N PRO A 293 22.47 -16.62 -4.81
CA PRO A 293 23.44 -17.64 -4.41
C PRO A 293 23.06 -19.06 -4.84
N ILE A 294 21.76 -19.40 -4.85
CA ILE A 294 21.25 -20.69 -5.33
C ILE A 294 21.55 -20.84 -6.83
N ALA A 295 21.26 -19.79 -7.61
CA ALA A 295 21.51 -19.77 -9.04
C ALA A 295 23.00 -19.87 -9.37
N GLU A 296 23.86 -19.11 -8.67
CA GLU A 296 25.32 -19.19 -8.81
C GLU A 296 25.84 -20.62 -8.56
N LYS A 297 25.41 -21.25 -7.46
CA LYS A 297 25.77 -22.63 -7.10
C LYS A 297 25.47 -23.62 -8.24
N TYR A 298 24.27 -23.57 -8.81
CA TYR A 298 23.85 -24.52 -9.85
C TYR A 298 24.35 -24.19 -11.26
N ILE A 299 24.86 -22.98 -11.48
CA ILE A 299 25.68 -22.69 -12.67
C ILE A 299 27.07 -23.35 -12.54
N GLU A 300 27.64 -23.40 -11.34
CA GLU A 300 28.94 -24.06 -11.09
C GLU A 300 28.85 -25.59 -11.06
N GLN A 301 27.90 -26.16 -10.32
CA GLN A 301 27.87 -27.60 -10.00
C GLN A 301 26.95 -28.43 -10.91
N SER A 302 26.18 -27.78 -11.77
CA SER A 302 25.07 -28.35 -12.54
C SER A 302 23.93 -28.89 -11.66
N LEU A 303 22.70 -28.69 -12.12
CA LEU A 303 21.50 -29.10 -11.40
C LEU A 303 21.11 -30.54 -11.79
N SER A 304 20.83 -31.41 -10.82
CA SER A 304 20.51 -32.82 -11.08
C SER A 304 19.03 -33.07 -11.37
N SER A 305 18.13 -32.27 -10.77
CA SER A 305 16.68 -32.36 -10.98
C SER A 305 15.98 -31.03 -10.70
N LEU A 306 14.77 -30.85 -11.22
CA LEU A 306 13.95 -29.67 -10.90
C LEU A 306 13.55 -29.67 -9.42
N SER A 307 13.26 -30.85 -8.86
CA SER A 307 12.89 -31.00 -7.46
C SER A 307 14.01 -30.56 -6.51
N GLU A 308 15.28 -30.82 -6.83
CA GLU A 308 16.44 -30.33 -6.06
C GLU A 308 16.47 -28.79 -5.99
N LEU A 309 16.28 -28.11 -7.12
CA LEU A 309 16.21 -26.64 -7.15
C LEU A 309 15.00 -26.12 -6.37
N ILE A 310 13.86 -26.79 -6.51
CA ILE A 310 12.63 -26.44 -5.79
C ILE A 310 12.80 -26.61 -4.28
N GLU A 311 13.46 -27.68 -3.81
CA GLU A 311 13.72 -27.90 -2.39
C GLU A 311 14.55 -26.76 -1.80
N GLU A 312 15.60 -26.30 -2.50
CA GLU A 312 16.37 -25.14 -2.03
C GLU A 312 15.57 -23.84 -2.01
N LEU A 313 14.72 -23.60 -3.01
CA LEU A 313 13.85 -22.44 -3.03
C LEU A 313 12.74 -22.53 -1.95
N LYS A 314 12.30 -23.75 -1.59
CA LYS A 314 11.30 -24.00 -0.54
C LYS A 314 11.83 -23.80 0.87
N LEU A 315 13.11 -24.09 1.12
CA LEU A 315 13.75 -23.83 2.42
C LEU A 315 13.62 -22.35 2.84
N HIS A 316 13.45 -21.44 1.88
CA HIS A 316 13.13 -20.04 2.16
C HIS A 316 11.66 -19.79 2.54
N LEU A 317 10.72 -20.48 1.90
CA LEU A 317 9.29 -20.36 2.24
C LEU A 317 9.03 -20.89 3.66
N GLU A 318 9.72 -21.98 4.02
CA GLU A 318 9.70 -22.55 5.38
C GLU A 318 10.42 -21.65 6.40
N ALA A 319 11.17 -20.64 5.95
CA ALA A 319 11.81 -19.66 6.80
C ALA A 319 10.96 -18.41 7.03
N THR A 320 9.83 -18.20 6.32
CA THR A 320 8.90 -17.10 6.61
C THR A 320 8.08 -17.43 7.84
N PRO A 321 8.25 -16.70 8.95
CA PRO A 321 7.58 -17.06 10.19
C PRO A 321 6.08 -16.77 10.13
N MET A 322 5.26 -17.78 10.37
CA MET A 322 3.80 -17.68 10.27
C MET A 322 3.18 -17.42 11.63
N ILE A 323 2.00 -16.81 11.66
CA ILE A 323 1.23 -16.62 12.91
C ILE A 323 0.95 -18.00 13.53
N LYS A 324 1.52 -18.25 14.70
CA LYS A 324 1.38 -19.51 15.44
C LYS A 324 0.23 -19.46 16.43
N SER A 325 0.13 -18.36 17.17
CA SER A 325 -0.90 -18.19 18.19
C SER A 325 -1.27 -16.73 18.40
N ILE A 326 -2.52 -16.52 18.76
CA ILE A 326 -3.05 -15.22 19.15
C ILE A 326 -3.77 -15.40 20.48
N ASP A 327 -3.43 -14.56 21.45
CA ASP A 327 -4.12 -14.49 22.73
C ASP A 327 -4.57 -13.04 22.98
N ALA A 328 -5.53 -12.86 23.87
CA ALA A 328 -6.07 -11.55 24.21
C ALA A 328 -6.44 -11.46 25.68
N TYR A 329 -6.27 -10.26 26.22
CA TYR A 329 -6.40 -9.97 27.64
C TYR A 329 -7.21 -8.69 27.86
N GLN A 330 -7.93 -8.67 28.98
CA GLN A 330 -8.53 -7.44 29.46
C GLN A 330 -7.48 -6.68 30.27
N ILE A 331 -7.10 -5.51 29.79
CA ILE A 331 -6.26 -4.54 30.50
C ILE A 331 -7.09 -3.30 30.85
N TYR A 332 -6.44 -2.22 31.29
CA TYR A 332 -7.11 -0.99 31.72
C TYR A 332 -6.55 0.22 30.99
N ASP A 333 -7.45 1.09 30.51
CA ASP A 333 -7.09 2.39 29.96
C ASP A 333 -6.71 3.38 31.09
N SER A 334 -6.24 4.56 30.70
CA SER A 334 -5.81 5.64 31.59
C SER A 334 -6.91 6.21 32.51
N ARG A 335 -8.17 5.84 32.27
CA ARG A 335 -9.34 6.20 33.09
C ARG A 335 -9.77 5.05 34.00
N GLY A 336 -9.03 3.94 34.00
CA GLY A 336 -9.34 2.72 34.75
C GLY A 336 -10.49 1.91 34.17
N LYS A 337 -10.89 2.15 32.91
CA LYS A 337 -11.92 1.37 32.22
C LYS A 337 -11.26 0.16 31.54
N PRO A 338 -11.93 -1.01 31.49
CA PRO A 338 -11.41 -2.15 30.74
C PRO A 338 -11.15 -1.82 29.27
N THR A 339 -10.10 -2.38 28.68
CA THR A 339 -9.87 -2.40 27.22
C THR A 339 -9.14 -3.70 26.81
N VAL A 340 -8.91 -3.89 25.52
CA VAL A 340 -8.33 -5.11 24.93
C VAL A 340 -6.84 -4.91 24.66
N GLU A 341 -6.05 -5.89 25.10
CA GLU A 341 -4.68 -6.14 24.63
C GLU A 341 -4.65 -7.46 23.86
N VAL A 342 -3.95 -7.50 22.74
CA VAL A 342 -3.73 -8.71 21.94
C VAL A 342 -2.24 -9.02 21.84
N GLU A 343 -1.88 -10.29 22.04
CA GLU A 343 -0.54 -10.83 21.78
C GLU A 343 -0.59 -11.74 20.56
N VAL A 344 0.29 -11.52 19.58
CA VAL A 344 0.52 -12.41 18.44
C VAL A 344 1.92 -12.99 18.56
N ILE A 345 2.05 -14.31 18.40
CA ILE A 345 3.33 -15.03 18.40
C ILE A 345 3.50 -15.77 17.08
N LEU A 346 4.67 -15.68 16.47
CA LEU A 346 5.04 -16.41 15.25
C LEU A 346 5.64 -17.79 15.58
N ASP A 347 5.76 -18.67 14.58
CA ASP A 347 6.35 -19.99 14.76
C ASP A 347 7.82 -19.97 15.25
N ASN A 348 8.56 -18.93 14.88
CA ASN A 348 9.92 -18.64 15.33
C ASN A 348 10.00 -18.02 16.75
N GLY A 349 8.86 -17.74 17.38
CA GLY A 349 8.77 -17.20 18.74
C GLY A 349 8.82 -15.68 18.86
N VAL A 350 8.92 -14.93 17.76
CA VAL A 350 8.78 -13.46 17.76
C VAL A 350 7.36 -13.08 18.20
N LYS A 351 7.27 -11.98 18.95
CA LYS A 351 6.02 -11.49 19.55
C LYS A 351 5.71 -10.06 19.12
N GLY A 352 4.42 -9.74 19.01
CA GLY A 352 3.91 -8.38 18.83
C GLY A 352 2.63 -8.17 19.63
N PHE A 353 2.37 -6.92 19.97
CA PHE A 353 1.26 -6.53 20.84
C PHE A 353 0.41 -5.44 20.18
N GLY A 354 -0.87 -5.40 20.51
CA GLY A 354 -1.80 -4.34 20.12
C GLY A 354 -2.71 -3.99 21.28
N LEU A 355 -2.57 -2.77 21.81
CA LEU A 355 -3.37 -2.28 22.94
C LEU A 355 -4.32 -1.20 22.44
N VAL A 356 -5.62 -1.41 22.68
CA VAL A 356 -6.66 -0.61 22.04
C VAL A 356 -7.07 0.60 22.89
N PRO A 357 -7.04 1.83 22.37
CA PRO A 357 -7.56 3.00 23.07
C PRO A 357 -9.10 3.06 23.04
N SER A 358 -9.70 3.88 23.90
CA SER A 358 -11.16 4.02 24.02
C SER A 358 -11.58 5.49 24.18
N GLY A 359 -12.65 5.89 23.48
CA GLY A 359 -13.22 7.25 23.55
C GLY A 359 -13.97 7.56 24.84
N ALA A 360 -14.27 8.84 25.11
CA ALA A 360 -15.23 9.28 26.13
C ALA A 360 -16.59 9.57 25.47
N SER A 361 -16.55 10.40 24.42
CA SER A 361 -17.59 10.49 23.41
C SER A 361 -17.30 9.48 22.29
N THR A 362 -18.36 8.92 21.71
CA THR A 362 -18.31 8.06 20.54
C THR A 362 -19.22 8.70 19.50
N GLY A 363 -18.64 9.18 18.40
CA GLY A 363 -19.43 9.69 17.28
C GLY A 363 -20.43 8.64 16.81
N GLN A 364 -21.62 9.09 16.39
CA GLN A 364 -22.74 8.22 16.01
C GLN A 364 -22.42 7.24 14.86
N TYR A 365 -21.35 7.53 14.10
CA TYR A 365 -20.88 6.75 12.96
C TYR A 365 -19.54 6.03 13.19
N GLU A 366 -19.02 5.99 14.43
CA GLU A 366 -17.81 5.23 14.75
C GLU A 366 -18.05 3.72 14.64
N ALA A 367 -16.98 2.97 14.31
CA ALA A 367 -16.96 1.53 14.47
C ALA A 367 -17.18 1.16 15.95
N LEU A 368 -17.95 0.10 16.19
CA LEU A 368 -18.46 -0.20 17.53
C LEU A 368 -17.37 -0.78 18.44
N GLU A 369 -17.07 -0.09 19.54
CA GLU A 369 -16.34 -0.67 20.66
C GLU A 369 -17.24 -1.67 21.42
N LEU A 370 -16.94 -2.97 21.34
CA LEU A 370 -17.78 -4.00 21.95
C LEU A 370 -17.53 -4.11 23.46
N ARG A 371 -18.58 -3.86 24.25
CA ARG A 371 -18.64 -3.96 25.71
C ARG A 371 -19.70 -4.99 26.13
N ASP A 372 -19.50 -5.67 27.25
CA ASP A 372 -20.39 -6.79 27.66
C ASP A 372 -21.77 -6.35 28.16
N GLY A 373 -21.93 -5.11 28.63
CA GLY A 373 -23.22 -4.59 29.14
C GLY A 373 -23.69 -5.19 30.48
N ASP A 374 -23.02 -6.22 30.99
CA ASP A 374 -23.28 -6.84 32.30
C ASP A 374 -22.91 -5.88 33.44
N LYS A 375 -23.92 -5.22 34.01
CA LYS A 375 -23.75 -4.25 35.12
C LYS A 375 -23.06 -4.84 36.34
N THR A 376 -23.04 -6.16 36.52
CA THR A 376 -22.34 -6.80 37.65
C THR A 376 -20.83 -6.88 37.46
N LYS A 377 -20.34 -6.71 36.23
CA LYS A 377 -18.92 -6.74 35.87
C LYS A 377 -18.47 -5.38 35.37
N PHE A 378 -17.63 -4.69 36.15
CA PHE A 378 -17.10 -3.37 35.78
C PHE A 378 -18.19 -2.38 35.32
N ASN A 379 -19.39 -2.44 35.91
CA ASN A 379 -20.55 -1.63 35.53
C ASN A 379 -20.93 -1.73 34.04
N GLY A 380 -20.82 -2.93 33.44
CA GLY A 380 -21.13 -3.20 32.04
C GLY A 380 -20.00 -2.89 31.07
N LYS A 381 -18.82 -2.48 31.57
CA LYS A 381 -17.69 -2.03 30.74
C LYS A 381 -16.65 -3.12 30.47
N SER A 382 -16.82 -4.35 30.95
CA SER A 382 -15.90 -5.43 30.60
C SER A 382 -15.91 -5.73 29.10
N VAL A 383 -14.82 -6.34 28.62
CA VAL A 383 -14.58 -6.64 27.19
C VAL A 383 -14.40 -8.15 26.96
N TYR A 384 -15.01 -9.00 27.80
CA TYR A 384 -14.83 -10.45 27.70
C TYR A 384 -15.38 -11.02 26.41
N THR A 385 -16.47 -10.45 25.87
CA THR A 385 -17.03 -10.87 24.58
C THR A 385 -16.07 -10.56 23.44
N ALA A 386 -15.42 -9.39 23.43
CA ALA A 386 -14.40 -9.05 22.44
C ALA A 386 -13.20 -10.02 22.51
N ILE A 387 -12.73 -10.33 23.72
CA ILE A 387 -11.65 -11.30 23.94
C ILE A 387 -12.04 -12.70 23.45
N GLU A 388 -13.27 -13.15 23.74
CA GLU A 388 -13.77 -14.45 23.27
C GLU A 388 -13.87 -14.50 21.74
N ASN A 389 -14.33 -13.41 21.12
CA ASN A 389 -14.36 -13.28 19.66
C ASN A 389 -12.95 -13.40 19.06
N ILE A 390 -11.94 -12.82 19.69
CA ILE A 390 -10.54 -12.96 19.25
C ILE A 390 -10.10 -14.42 19.32
N LYS A 391 -10.32 -15.08 20.47
CA LYS A 391 -9.83 -16.44 20.72
C LYS A 391 -10.52 -17.51 19.90
N THR A 392 -11.82 -17.39 19.71
CA THR A 392 -12.66 -18.47 19.14
C THR A 392 -13.07 -18.25 17.70
N ILE A 393 -12.99 -17.01 17.20
CA ILE A 393 -13.45 -16.65 15.85
C ILE A 393 -12.28 -16.10 15.02
N ILE A 394 -11.61 -15.05 15.48
CA ILE A 394 -10.54 -14.39 14.71
C ILE A 394 -9.29 -15.28 14.64
N ALA A 395 -8.78 -15.76 15.78
CA ALA A 395 -7.54 -16.52 15.82
C ALA A 395 -7.57 -17.77 14.93
N PRO A 396 -8.62 -18.63 14.95
CA PRO A 396 -8.69 -19.77 14.03
C PRO A 396 -8.72 -19.39 12.54
N ALA A 397 -9.18 -18.18 12.21
CA ALA A 397 -9.26 -17.73 10.82
C ALA A 397 -7.92 -17.21 10.27
N ILE A 398 -6.99 -16.76 11.14
CA ILE A 398 -5.74 -16.12 10.70
C ILE A 398 -4.45 -16.79 11.19
N ILE A 399 -4.53 -17.78 12.10
CA ILE A 399 -3.38 -18.65 12.39
C ILE A 399 -2.91 -19.33 11.10
N GLY A 400 -1.59 -19.34 10.90
CA GLY A 400 -0.97 -19.84 9.67
C GLY A 400 -0.96 -18.82 8.52
N MET A 401 -1.31 -17.56 8.76
CA MET A 401 -1.07 -16.44 7.83
C MET A 401 0.29 -15.78 8.09
N ASP A 402 0.85 -15.19 7.03
CA ASP A 402 2.08 -14.40 7.08
C ASP A 402 1.75 -13.02 7.69
N PRO A 403 2.38 -12.61 8.80
CA PRO A 403 2.08 -11.35 9.48
C PRO A 403 2.41 -10.11 8.63
N SER A 404 3.28 -10.22 7.62
CA SER A 404 3.61 -9.12 6.70
C SER A 404 2.47 -8.79 5.72
N GLN A 405 1.50 -9.69 5.55
CA GLN A 405 0.34 -9.52 4.68
C GLN A 405 -0.79 -8.77 5.40
N GLN A 406 -0.49 -7.59 5.94
CA GLN A 406 -1.41 -6.79 6.79
C GLN A 406 -2.79 -6.62 6.15
N ALA A 407 -2.85 -6.21 4.88
CA ALA A 407 -4.12 -6.00 4.17
C ALA A 407 -4.96 -7.27 4.08
N LYS A 408 -4.33 -8.44 3.86
CA LYS A 408 -5.02 -9.73 3.79
C LYS A 408 -5.57 -10.16 5.15
N ILE A 409 -4.81 -9.92 6.23
CA ILE A 409 -5.23 -10.22 7.60
C ILE A 409 -6.43 -9.34 7.97
N ASP A 410 -6.32 -8.03 7.75
CA ASP A 410 -7.39 -7.07 8.03
C ASP A 410 -8.64 -7.38 7.20
N GLU A 411 -8.51 -7.64 5.89
CA GLU A 411 -9.62 -8.02 5.02
C GLU A 411 -10.31 -9.31 5.50
N THR A 412 -9.54 -10.29 5.96
CA THR A 412 -10.08 -11.55 6.49
C THR A 412 -10.94 -11.29 7.73
N MET A 413 -10.47 -10.45 8.66
CA MET A 413 -11.21 -10.09 9.87
C MET A 413 -12.47 -9.26 9.56
N ILE A 414 -12.37 -8.30 8.64
CA ILE A 414 -13.50 -7.46 8.20
C ILE A 414 -14.59 -8.32 7.54
N LYS A 415 -14.21 -9.25 6.66
CA LYS A 415 -15.16 -10.20 6.04
C LYS A 415 -15.80 -11.14 7.05
N LEU A 416 -15.04 -11.56 8.07
CA LEU A 416 -15.52 -12.46 9.14
C LEU A 416 -16.55 -11.79 10.06
N ASP A 417 -16.36 -10.50 10.33
CA ASP A 417 -17.35 -9.67 10.98
C ASP A 417 -18.59 -9.50 10.10
N GLY A 418 -18.41 -9.06 8.86
CA GLY A 418 -19.46 -8.95 7.85
C GLY A 418 -20.46 -7.81 8.09
N THR A 419 -20.19 -6.90 9.03
CA THR A 419 -21.01 -5.70 9.28
C THR A 419 -20.22 -4.43 8.93
N THR A 420 -20.93 -3.35 8.56
CA THR A 420 -20.29 -2.09 8.18
C THR A 420 -19.47 -1.46 9.31
N ASN A 421 -19.96 -1.55 10.55
CA ASN A 421 -19.37 -0.87 11.71
C ASN A 421 -18.72 -1.86 12.70
N LYS A 422 -18.34 -3.05 12.24
CA LYS A 422 -17.62 -4.05 13.05
C LYS A 422 -18.38 -4.46 14.32
N THR A 423 -19.71 -4.52 14.26
CA THR A 423 -20.59 -4.68 15.42
C THR A 423 -20.70 -6.12 15.93
N LYS A 424 -20.30 -7.11 15.11
CA LYS A 424 -20.39 -8.52 15.46
C LYS A 424 -19.18 -8.97 16.28
N LEU A 425 -17.98 -8.64 15.83
CA LEU A 425 -16.72 -8.99 16.50
C LEU A 425 -16.26 -7.91 17.47
N GLY A 426 -16.58 -6.64 17.18
CA GLY A 426 -16.11 -5.46 17.89
C GLY A 426 -14.90 -4.84 17.19
N ALA A 427 -14.95 -3.53 16.96
CA ALA A 427 -13.84 -2.76 16.38
C ALA A 427 -12.58 -2.84 17.26
N ASN A 428 -12.76 -2.91 18.58
CA ASN A 428 -11.69 -3.16 19.55
C ASN A 428 -11.05 -4.55 19.41
N ALA A 429 -11.81 -5.58 19.05
CA ALA A 429 -11.23 -6.89 18.78
C ALA A 429 -10.36 -6.89 17.50
N ILE A 430 -10.91 -6.34 16.41
CA ILE A 430 -10.24 -6.31 15.10
C ILE A 430 -9.00 -5.42 15.16
N LEU A 431 -9.11 -4.22 15.74
CA LEU A 431 -7.98 -3.29 15.82
C LEU A 431 -6.84 -3.87 16.65
N GLY A 432 -7.14 -4.49 17.80
CA GLY A 432 -6.11 -5.08 18.67
C GLY A 432 -5.29 -6.12 17.92
N VAL A 433 -5.95 -7.01 17.17
CA VAL A 433 -5.27 -8.01 16.33
C VAL A 433 -4.51 -7.36 15.18
N SER A 434 -5.11 -6.37 14.52
CA SER A 434 -4.51 -5.63 13.40
C SER A 434 -3.19 -4.94 13.80
N MET A 435 -3.19 -4.22 14.94
CA MET A 435 -2.00 -3.58 15.50
C MET A 435 -0.95 -4.58 15.95
N ALA A 436 -1.37 -5.70 16.57
CA ALA A 436 -0.45 -6.76 17.00
C ALA A 436 0.24 -7.43 15.80
N CYS A 437 -0.46 -7.61 14.68
CA CYS A 437 0.10 -8.13 13.44
C CYS A 437 1.14 -7.17 12.83
N ALA A 438 0.84 -5.87 12.77
CA ALA A 438 1.81 -4.87 12.30
C ALA A 438 3.07 -4.83 13.18
N ASN A 439 2.89 -4.90 14.51
CA ASN A 439 3.99 -4.95 15.47
C ASN A 439 4.84 -6.23 15.30
N VAL A 440 4.22 -7.40 15.23
CA VAL A 440 4.97 -8.66 15.12
C VAL A 440 5.70 -8.76 13.79
N ALA A 441 5.12 -8.24 12.69
CA ALA A 441 5.77 -8.19 11.39
C ALA A 441 7.01 -7.28 11.39
N ALA A 442 6.92 -6.10 12.01
CA ALA A 442 8.07 -5.20 12.17
C ALA A 442 9.18 -5.85 13.02
N ASN A 443 8.80 -6.48 14.14
CA ASN A 443 9.72 -7.17 15.03
C ASN A 443 10.43 -8.34 14.34
N ASP A 444 9.71 -9.11 13.51
CA ASP A 444 10.25 -10.24 12.77
C ASP A 444 11.25 -9.79 11.69
N GLN A 445 10.94 -8.69 11.01
CA GLN A 445 11.82 -8.03 10.04
C GLN A 445 13.03 -7.35 10.70
N GLY A 446 13.05 -7.21 12.03
CA GLY A 446 14.11 -6.50 12.75
C GLY A 446 14.17 -5.00 12.43
N ILE A 447 13.04 -4.39 12.02
CA ILE A 447 12.94 -2.96 11.70
C ILE A 447 12.01 -2.23 12.68
N PRO A 448 12.20 -0.91 12.90
CA PRO A 448 11.25 -0.12 13.68
C PRO A 448 9.84 -0.12 13.07
N LEU A 449 8.80 -0.08 13.92
CA LEU A 449 7.40 -0.09 13.48
C LEU A 449 7.08 1.02 12.47
N PHE A 450 7.63 2.23 12.64
CA PHE A 450 7.36 3.34 11.70
C PHE A 450 7.86 3.03 10.27
N LYS A 451 8.95 2.28 10.11
CA LYS A 451 9.44 1.84 8.79
C LYS A 451 8.50 0.80 8.17
N HIS A 452 8.04 -0.15 8.98
CA HIS A 452 7.06 -1.14 8.54
C HIS A 452 5.75 -0.47 8.08
N LEU A 453 5.20 0.44 8.89
CA LEU A 453 4.01 1.22 8.54
C LEU A 453 4.24 2.09 7.30
N SER A 454 5.44 2.66 7.13
CA SER A 454 5.77 3.46 5.94
C SER A 454 5.82 2.60 4.67
N LYS A 455 6.32 1.36 4.77
CA LYS A 455 6.27 0.37 3.69
C LYS A 455 4.83 0.02 3.34
N LEU A 456 3.95 -0.15 4.31
CA LEU A 456 2.52 -0.40 4.06
C LEU A 456 1.82 0.80 3.40
N HIS A 457 2.16 2.03 3.81
CA HIS A 457 1.56 3.25 3.27
C HIS A 457 2.05 3.61 1.86
N THR A 458 3.36 3.54 1.64
CA THR A 458 4.02 4.10 0.43
C THR A 458 4.66 3.06 -0.48
N GLY A 459 4.75 1.80 -0.04
CA GLY A 459 5.54 0.75 -0.70
C GLY A 459 7.03 0.83 -0.41
N ASN A 460 7.50 1.84 0.33
CA ASN A 460 8.91 2.05 0.66
C ASN A 460 9.10 2.31 2.17
N ALA A 461 9.92 1.48 2.82
CA ALA A 461 10.16 1.54 4.25
C ALA A 461 10.92 2.78 4.72
N ASP A 462 11.67 3.43 3.83
CA ASP A 462 12.50 4.60 4.14
C ASP A 462 11.81 5.94 3.79
N SER A 463 10.53 5.92 3.39
CA SER A 463 9.79 7.16 3.07
C SER A 463 9.48 7.98 4.32
N GLY A 464 9.13 7.33 5.43
CA GLY A 464 8.66 7.96 6.66
C GLY A 464 9.79 8.53 7.48
N ASN A 465 9.94 9.86 7.48
CA ASN A 465 11.03 10.56 8.15
C ASN A 465 10.66 11.94 8.71
N ILE A 466 9.42 12.41 8.51
CA ILE A 466 8.96 13.70 9.03
C ILE A 466 8.49 13.52 10.48
N LEU A 467 9.15 14.21 11.41
CA LEU A 467 8.72 14.29 12.81
C LEU A 467 7.48 15.20 12.92
N PRO A 468 6.43 14.77 13.61
CA PRO A 468 5.19 15.53 13.70
C PRO A 468 5.34 16.79 14.57
N LEU A 469 4.66 17.86 14.18
CA LEU A 469 4.39 19.04 14.99
C LEU A 469 3.25 18.73 15.98
N PRO A 470 3.51 18.78 17.30
CA PRO A 470 2.48 18.50 18.30
C PRO A 470 1.40 19.58 18.40
N GLU A 471 0.16 19.14 18.59
CA GLU A 471 -0.94 19.96 19.12
C GLU A 471 -1.13 19.59 20.60
N ILE A 472 -0.77 20.50 21.50
CA ILE A 472 -0.67 20.21 22.94
C ILE A 472 -1.81 20.87 23.68
N GLN A 473 -2.66 20.08 24.34
CA GLN A 473 -3.72 20.61 25.20
C GLN A 473 -3.11 21.37 26.38
N LEU A 474 -3.53 22.62 26.59
CA LEU A 474 -3.14 23.42 27.76
C LEU A 474 -4.28 23.49 28.77
N ILE A 475 -5.50 23.77 28.30
CA ILE A 475 -6.73 23.78 29.09
C ILE A 475 -7.72 22.77 28.50
N GLY A 476 -8.31 21.93 29.36
CA GLY A 476 -9.36 20.99 28.98
C GLY A 476 -10.74 21.42 29.51
N GLY A 477 -11.77 21.10 28.74
CA GLY A 477 -13.17 21.44 28.92
C GLY A 477 -14.11 20.32 28.46
N GLY A 478 -15.34 20.68 28.07
CA GLY A 478 -16.34 19.77 27.52
C GLY A 478 -16.55 18.50 28.35
N ALA A 479 -16.78 17.37 27.67
CA ALA A 479 -16.92 16.06 28.30
C ALA A 479 -15.65 15.60 29.04
N HIS A 480 -14.47 16.05 28.61
CA HIS A 480 -13.17 15.67 29.18
C HIS A 480 -12.91 16.30 30.55
N ALA A 481 -13.64 17.37 30.86
CA ALA A 481 -13.50 18.12 32.11
C ALA A 481 -14.85 18.47 32.74
N GLN A 482 -15.84 17.55 32.69
CA GLN A 482 -17.14 17.73 33.36
C GLN A 482 -17.83 19.09 33.07
N TRP A 483 -17.68 19.60 31.85
CA TRP A 483 -18.39 20.78 31.35
C TRP A 483 -18.15 22.09 32.14
N ARG A 484 -16.95 22.32 32.70
CA ARG A 484 -16.66 23.66 33.29
C ARG A 484 -16.29 24.74 32.30
N THR A 485 -15.90 24.35 31.10
CA THR A 485 -15.93 25.22 29.93
C THR A 485 -16.56 24.42 28.82
N ASP A 486 -17.33 25.09 27.96
CA ASP A 486 -18.08 24.42 26.89
C ASP A 486 -17.17 23.97 25.75
N VAL A 487 -16.07 24.69 25.47
CA VAL A 487 -15.08 24.31 24.46
C VAL A 487 -14.25 23.16 25.01
N GLN A 488 -14.07 22.10 24.21
CA GLN A 488 -13.44 20.86 24.67
C GLN A 488 -11.95 21.05 24.96
N ASP A 489 -11.18 21.62 24.04
CA ASP A 489 -9.74 21.84 24.26
C ASP A 489 -9.27 23.22 23.79
N PHE A 490 -8.43 23.84 24.61
CA PHE A 490 -7.55 24.93 24.19
C PHE A 490 -6.12 24.40 24.16
N LEU A 491 -5.60 24.26 22.95
CA LEU A 491 -4.29 23.71 22.66
C LEU A 491 -3.30 24.80 22.23
N ILE A 492 -2.02 24.46 22.29
CA ILE A 492 -0.93 25.27 21.75
C ILE A 492 -0.17 24.52 20.66
N ILE A 493 0.30 25.28 19.67
CA ILE A 493 1.20 24.82 18.61
C ILE A 493 2.44 25.72 18.60
N VAL A 494 3.63 25.12 18.68
CA VAL A 494 4.91 25.86 18.75
C VAL A 494 5.43 26.16 17.35
N ASN A 495 4.86 27.18 16.71
CA ASN A 495 5.20 27.57 15.34
C ASN A 495 6.68 27.88 15.13
N GLY A 496 7.32 28.49 16.13
CA GLY A 496 8.69 29.02 16.03
C GLY A 496 9.80 27.99 16.25
N ALA A 497 9.45 26.74 16.58
CA ALA A 497 10.42 25.69 16.85
C ALA A 497 11.15 25.26 15.57
N LYS A 498 12.45 24.97 15.67
CA LYS A 498 13.29 24.52 14.55
C LYS A 498 13.52 23.01 14.52
N ASN A 499 13.20 22.34 15.62
CA ASN A 499 13.32 20.90 15.77
C ASN A 499 12.31 20.43 16.82
N TYR A 500 12.10 19.11 16.89
CA TYR A 500 11.12 18.52 17.78
C TYR A 500 11.45 18.78 19.27
N THR A 501 12.73 18.77 19.64
CA THR A 501 13.16 19.06 21.02
C THR A 501 12.83 20.50 21.46
N GLU A 502 13.05 21.49 20.60
CA GLU A 502 12.66 22.89 20.85
C GLU A 502 11.15 23.03 21.04
N THR A 503 10.36 22.28 20.27
CA THR A 503 8.90 22.22 20.46
C THR A 503 8.55 21.75 21.87
N LEU A 504 9.15 20.64 22.33
CA LEU A 504 8.88 20.11 23.66
C LEU A 504 9.35 21.07 24.78
N GLU A 505 10.48 21.76 24.61
CA GLU A 505 10.96 22.75 25.58
C GLU A 505 10.01 23.94 25.70
N ALA A 506 9.54 24.49 24.58
CA ALA A 506 8.60 25.60 24.56
C ALA A 506 7.25 25.22 25.17
N THR A 507 6.78 24.01 24.87
CA THR A 507 5.59 23.44 25.49
C THR A 507 5.76 23.31 27.00
N PHE A 508 6.86 22.72 27.48
CA PHE A 508 7.13 22.56 28.91
C PHE A 508 7.09 23.91 29.66
N LYS A 509 7.80 24.93 29.14
CA LYS A 509 7.80 26.28 29.74
C LYS A 509 6.41 26.90 29.77
N THR A 510 5.63 26.72 28.71
CA THR A 510 4.25 27.25 28.63
C THR A 510 3.31 26.53 29.59
N TYR A 511 3.45 25.21 29.72
CA TYR A 511 2.69 24.40 30.68
C TYR A 511 3.01 24.78 32.14
N GLU A 512 4.29 24.94 32.51
CA GLU A 512 4.67 25.41 33.85
C GLU A 512 4.21 26.85 34.13
N ALA A 513 4.30 27.73 33.13
CA ALA A 513 3.80 29.10 33.24
C ALA A 513 2.29 29.12 33.50
N ALA A 514 1.52 28.33 32.75
CA ALA A 514 0.08 28.17 32.95
C ALA A 514 -0.24 27.64 34.36
N GLU A 515 0.45 26.59 34.82
CA GLU A 515 0.23 26.04 36.16
C GLU A 515 0.45 27.10 37.25
N LYS A 516 1.56 27.85 37.14
CA LYS A 516 1.91 28.91 38.09
C LYS A 516 0.85 30.00 38.11
N LEU A 517 0.40 30.46 36.94
CA LEU A 517 -0.65 31.49 36.84
C LEU A 517 -1.97 31.01 37.43
N LEU A 518 -2.40 29.78 37.14
CA LEU A 518 -3.63 29.22 37.72
C LEU A 518 -3.55 29.07 39.24
N LYS A 519 -2.40 28.63 39.77
CA LYS A 519 -2.14 28.59 41.22
C LYS A 519 -2.19 29.98 41.85
N GLN A 520 -1.63 30.98 41.20
CA GLN A 520 -1.65 32.38 41.67
C GLN A 520 -3.07 32.96 41.68
N ARG A 521 -3.89 32.63 40.67
CA ARG A 521 -5.30 33.03 40.59
C ARG A 521 -6.20 32.23 41.53
N GLY A 522 -5.73 31.09 42.05
CA GLY A 522 -6.54 30.18 42.85
C GLY A 522 -7.61 29.45 42.04
N THR A 523 -7.45 29.39 40.72
CA THR A 523 -8.43 28.81 39.79
C THR A 523 -8.08 27.41 39.32
N LEU A 524 -6.91 26.88 39.70
CA LEU A 524 -6.52 25.50 39.38
C LEU A 524 -7.41 24.49 40.13
N ALA A 525 -8.29 23.77 39.42
CA ALA A 525 -9.15 22.74 40.01
C ALA A 525 -8.60 21.32 39.82
N GLY A 526 -7.79 21.06 38.80
CA GLY A 526 -7.17 19.75 38.57
C GLY A 526 -6.49 19.59 37.22
N ILE A 527 -6.33 18.33 36.80
CA ILE A 527 -5.77 17.92 35.50
C ILE A 527 -6.81 17.03 34.80
N ALA A 528 -7.10 17.29 33.54
CA ALA A 528 -8.06 16.56 32.71
C ALA A 528 -7.56 15.16 32.31
N ASP A 529 -8.41 14.37 31.65
CA ASP A 529 -8.09 13.02 31.15
C ASP A 529 -6.89 13.01 30.16
N GLU A 530 -6.68 14.13 29.48
CA GLU A 530 -5.60 14.32 28.50
C GLU A 530 -4.40 15.07 29.07
N GLY A 531 -4.43 15.46 30.34
CA GLY A 531 -3.30 16.08 31.03
C GLY A 531 -3.31 17.62 31.06
N GLY A 532 -4.21 18.26 30.32
CA GLY A 532 -4.40 19.71 30.36
C GLY A 532 -4.93 20.16 31.72
N PHE A 533 -4.75 21.43 32.05
CA PHE A 533 -5.31 21.97 33.28
C PHE A 533 -6.82 22.09 33.19
N TYR A 534 -7.46 21.91 34.33
CA TYR A 534 -8.87 22.10 34.53
C TYR A 534 -9.09 23.29 35.47
N PRO A 535 -9.23 24.52 34.93
CA PRO A 535 -9.42 25.73 35.71
C PRO A 535 -10.89 26.18 35.80
N THR A 536 -11.17 27.10 36.72
CA THR A 536 -12.44 27.84 36.76
C THR A 536 -12.27 29.22 36.14
N PHE A 537 -13.06 29.53 35.12
CA PHE A 537 -13.13 30.83 34.44
C PHE A 537 -14.59 31.28 34.33
N ASP A 538 -14.82 32.57 34.09
CA ASP A 538 -16.18 33.13 33.99
C ASP A 538 -16.68 33.24 32.53
N SER A 539 -15.79 33.11 31.54
CA SER A 539 -16.09 33.23 30.11
C SER A 539 -15.04 32.53 29.26
N HIS A 540 -15.38 32.15 28.02
CA HIS A 540 -14.39 31.59 27.08
C HIS A 540 -13.34 32.63 26.68
N GLU A 541 -13.75 33.90 26.63
CA GLU A 541 -12.86 35.03 26.36
C GLU A 541 -11.70 35.11 27.36
N GLU A 542 -11.98 34.91 28.65
CA GLU A 542 -10.97 34.88 29.70
C GLU A 542 -9.96 33.73 29.51
N ILE A 543 -10.40 32.61 28.94
CA ILE A 543 -9.53 31.46 28.65
C ILE A 543 -8.54 31.81 27.54
N PHE A 544 -9.01 32.46 26.47
CA PHE A 544 -8.12 32.93 25.41
C PHE A 544 -7.09 33.94 25.93
N GLU A 545 -7.53 34.92 26.73
CA GLU A 545 -6.64 35.90 27.36
C GLU A 545 -5.60 35.21 28.27
N PHE A 546 -6.03 34.20 29.02
CA PHE A 546 -5.16 33.39 29.86
C PHE A 546 -4.12 32.60 29.06
N VAL A 547 -4.51 31.92 27.98
CA VAL A 547 -3.56 31.16 27.13
C VAL A 547 -2.51 32.10 26.54
N VAL A 548 -2.94 33.28 26.06
CA VAL A 548 -2.02 34.32 25.58
C VAL A 548 -1.08 34.82 26.69
N GLU A 549 -1.56 34.98 27.91
CA GLU A 549 -0.73 35.36 29.07
C GLU A 549 0.27 34.26 29.45
N ALA A 550 -0.13 32.99 29.41
CA ALA A 550 0.75 31.86 29.68
C ALA A 550 1.90 31.80 28.67
N ILE A 551 1.60 31.96 27.37
CA ILE A 551 2.61 32.02 26.29
C ILE A 551 3.61 33.15 26.54
N LYS A 552 3.12 34.36 26.86
CA LYS A 552 3.97 35.53 27.15
C LYS A 552 4.83 35.29 28.40
N THR A 553 4.25 34.71 29.44
CA THR A 553 4.94 34.42 30.71
C THR A 553 6.06 33.38 30.52
N ALA A 554 5.88 32.45 29.59
CA ALA A 554 6.91 31.48 29.19
C ALA A 554 8.04 32.10 28.34
N GLY A 555 7.92 33.37 27.95
CA GLY A 555 8.93 34.11 27.20
C GLY A 555 8.78 34.03 25.68
N TYR A 556 7.60 33.62 25.19
CA TYR A 556 7.30 33.47 23.77
C TYR A 556 6.35 34.55 23.26
N VAL A 557 6.41 34.84 21.96
CA VAL A 557 5.52 35.79 21.28
C VAL A 557 4.30 35.05 20.72
N PRO A 558 3.07 35.32 21.20
CA PRO A 558 1.85 34.73 20.67
C PRO A 558 1.68 35.00 19.17
N GLY A 559 1.26 33.99 18.41
CA GLY A 559 1.07 34.04 16.95
C GLY A 559 2.35 33.90 16.13
N LYS A 560 3.52 34.20 16.70
CA LYS A 560 4.81 34.04 16.04
C LYS A 560 5.54 32.79 16.50
N ASP A 561 5.74 32.66 17.81
CA ASP A 561 6.48 31.54 18.39
C ASP A 561 5.54 30.41 18.81
N ILE A 562 4.36 30.77 19.37
CA ILE A 562 3.32 29.83 19.79
C ILE A 562 1.94 30.38 19.39
N SER A 563 1.11 29.54 18.78
CA SER A 563 -0.28 29.82 18.41
C SER A 563 -1.25 28.92 19.17
N ILE A 564 -2.55 29.22 19.02
CA ILE A 564 -3.65 28.47 19.61
C ILE A 564 -4.24 27.51 18.57
N SER A 565 -4.56 26.30 19.02
CA SER A 565 -5.44 25.35 18.33
C SER A 565 -6.64 25.07 19.24
N LEU A 566 -7.81 24.80 18.66
CA LEU A 566 -9.05 24.59 19.40
C LEU A 566 -9.68 23.27 18.99
N ASP A 567 -10.28 22.58 19.97
CA ASP A 567 -11.29 21.55 19.73
C ASP A 567 -12.60 22.04 20.35
N ILE A 568 -13.57 22.34 19.50
CA ILE A 568 -14.86 22.88 19.95
C ILE A 568 -15.80 21.75 20.38
N ALA A 569 -15.71 20.57 19.74
CA ALA A 569 -16.68 19.48 19.86
C ALA A 569 -18.14 19.97 19.72
N ALA A 570 -18.41 20.80 18.70
CA ALA A 570 -19.63 21.58 18.62
C ALA A 570 -20.93 20.75 18.51
N SER A 571 -20.84 19.48 18.09
CA SER A 571 -21.96 18.54 18.08
C SER A 571 -22.62 18.36 19.45
N ASP A 572 -21.85 18.38 20.55
CA ASP A 572 -22.40 18.29 21.90
C ASP A 572 -23.06 19.62 22.36
N LEU A 573 -22.80 20.72 21.65
CA LEU A 573 -23.31 22.06 21.97
C LEU A 573 -24.56 22.43 21.18
N PHE A 574 -24.89 21.67 20.14
CA PHE A 574 -25.99 21.97 19.23
C PHE A 574 -27.25 21.19 19.59
N HIS A 575 -28.28 21.92 20.03
CA HIS A 575 -29.58 21.34 20.42
C HIS A 575 -30.71 22.25 19.92
N ASP A 576 -31.80 21.67 19.46
CA ASP A 576 -33.01 22.40 19.01
C ASP A 576 -32.73 23.52 17.97
N GLY A 577 -31.70 23.35 17.13
CA GLY A 577 -31.34 24.27 16.06
C GLY A 577 -30.47 25.47 16.50
N VAL A 578 -29.96 25.47 17.73
CA VAL A 578 -29.07 26.51 18.26
C VAL A 578 -27.85 25.89 18.95
N TYR A 579 -26.73 26.61 18.94
CA TYR A 579 -25.55 26.27 19.75
C TYR A 579 -25.68 26.93 21.12
N ARG A 580 -25.38 26.20 22.19
CA ARG A 580 -25.47 26.72 23.56
C ARG A 580 -24.13 26.64 24.29
N PHE A 581 -23.69 27.77 24.83
CA PHE A 581 -22.63 27.84 25.82
C PHE A 581 -23.23 28.03 27.21
N ASN A 582 -23.05 27.04 28.08
CA ASN A 582 -23.58 27.05 29.44
C ASN A 582 -22.76 27.93 30.37
N LEU A 583 -21.46 28.09 30.12
CA LEU A 583 -20.57 28.90 30.96
C LEU A 583 -21.03 30.36 31.00
N GLU A 584 -21.44 30.89 29.85
CA GLU A 584 -21.88 32.27 29.69
C GLU A 584 -23.41 32.42 29.64
N ASP A 585 -24.15 31.32 29.73
CA ASP A 585 -25.61 31.20 29.50
C ASP A 585 -26.07 31.92 28.22
N LYS A 586 -25.45 31.57 27.09
CA LYS A 586 -25.74 32.14 25.77
C LYS A 586 -26.13 31.07 24.77
N GLU A 587 -27.07 31.44 23.90
CA GLU A 587 -27.48 30.68 22.73
C GLU A 587 -27.10 31.45 21.47
N PHE A 588 -26.72 30.71 20.44
CA PHE A 588 -26.33 31.24 19.14
C PHE A 588 -27.09 30.50 18.05
N THR A 589 -27.68 31.25 17.13
CA THR A 589 -28.06 30.67 15.84
C THR A 589 -26.81 30.21 15.09
N PRO A 590 -26.91 29.26 14.14
CA PRO A 590 -25.78 28.82 13.32
C PRO A 590 -24.94 29.98 12.75
N LYS A 591 -25.62 31.00 12.21
CA LYS A 591 -24.95 32.20 11.67
C LYS A 591 -24.21 33.01 12.73
N GLU A 592 -24.76 33.15 13.93
CA GLU A 592 -24.10 33.85 15.03
C GLU A 592 -22.90 33.05 15.55
N PHE A 593 -23.00 31.71 15.54
CA PHE A 593 -21.91 30.84 15.95
C PHE A 593 -20.74 30.86 14.95
N VAL A 594 -21.02 30.87 13.63
CA VAL A 594 -20.01 31.12 12.59
C VAL A 594 -19.32 32.48 12.82
N ALA A 595 -20.10 33.53 13.10
CA ALA A 595 -19.55 34.86 13.37
C ALA A 595 -18.67 34.89 14.63
N LEU A 596 -19.03 34.11 15.66
CA LEU A 596 -18.23 33.94 16.87
C LEU A 596 -16.88 33.29 16.56
N MET A 597 -16.86 32.16 15.84
CA MET A 597 -15.62 31.48 15.45
C MET A 597 -14.70 32.39 14.63
N LEU A 598 -15.26 33.14 13.67
CA LEU A 598 -14.52 34.13 12.89
C LEU A 598 -13.91 35.21 13.78
N SER A 599 -14.67 35.71 14.76
CA SER A 599 -14.20 36.74 15.68
C SER A 599 -13.03 36.25 16.56
N TRP A 600 -13.04 34.98 16.98
CA TRP A 600 -11.94 34.39 17.72
C TRP A 600 -10.69 34.27 16.86
N CYS A 601 -10.82 33.87 15.60
CA CYS A 601 -9.71 33.82 14.65
C CYS A 601 -9.10 35.20 14.34
N GLU A 602 -9.91 36.27 14.39
CA GLU A 602 -9.42 37.64 14.19
C GLU A 602 -8.71 38.19 15.44
N LYS A 603 -9.27 37.93 16.63
CA LYS A 603 -8.79 38.50 17.89
C LYS A 603 -7.59 37.75 18.48
N TYR A 604 -7.52 36.44 18.26
CA TYR A 604 -6.55 35.55 18.88
C TYR A 604 -5.70 34.83 17.84
N PRO A 605 -4.47 34.38 18.19
CA PRO A 605 -3.58 33.69 17.27
C PRO A 605 -4.00 32.24 17.02
N VAL A 606 -5.27 32.03 16.64
CA VAL A 606 -5.84 30.72 16.30
C VAL A 606 -5.40 30.32 14.90
N ILE A 607 -4.81 29.15 14.76
CA ILE A 607 -4.31 28.62 13.48
C ILE A 607 -4.89 27.26 13.10
N SER A 608 -5.63 26.63 14.02
CA SER A 608 -6.33 25.36 13.79
C SER A 608 -7.60 25.33 14.63
N ILE A 609 -8.69 24.83 14.07
CA ILE A 609 -9.95 24.54 14.78
C ILE A 609 -10.48 23.17 14.35
N GLU A 610 -10.74 22.31 15.33
CA GLU A 610 -11.37 21.01 15.21
C GLU A 610 -12.85 21.07 15.59
N ASP A 611 -13.67 20.39 14.77
CA ASP A 611 -15.13 20.31 14.86
C ASP A 611 -15.82 21.63 15.27
N PRO A 612 -15.61 22.73 14.50
CA PRO A 612 -16.18 24.04 14.81
C PRO A 612 -17.71 24.08 14.79
N PHE A 613 -18.38 23.13 14.13
CA PHE A 613 -19.84 23.08 13.98
C PHE A 613 -20.34 21.64 14.09
N ALA A 614 -21.62 21.46 14.41
CA ALA A 614 -22.23 20.16 14.55
C ALA A 614 -22.31 19.40 13.22
N ASP A 615 -22.32 18.07 13.28
CA ASP A 615 -22.43 17.18 12.11
C ASP A 615 -23.70 17.41 11.29
N ASP A 616 -24.78 17.86 11.93
CA ASP A 616 -26.08 18.13 11.31
C ASP A 616 -26.26 19.60 10.87
N ASP A 617 -25.19 20.42 10.94
CA ASP A 617 -25.12 21.79 10.44
C ASP A 617 -24.03 21.97 9.35
N PRO A 618 -24.13 21.25 8.21
CA PRO A 618 -23.12 21.30 7.15
C PRO A 618 -22.98 22.68 6.50
N GLN A 619 -24.00 23.53 6.58
CA GLN A 619 -23.95 24.87 5.98
C GLN A 619 -22.97 25.78 6.73
N SER A 620 -22.93 25.72 8.06
CA SER A 620 -21.97 26.51 8.86
C SER A 620 -20.53 26.09 8.59
N TRP A 621 -20.27 24.78 8.40
CA TRP A 621 -18.97 24.29 7.95
C TRP A 621 -18.53 24.94 6.62
N VAL A 622 -19.39 24.87 5.60
CA VAL A 622 -19.10 25.45 4.27
C VAL A 622 -18.88 26.95 4.35
N ASP A 623 -19.72 27.67 5.10
CA ASP A 623 -19.63 29.12 5.27
C ASP A 623 -18.31 29.52 5.94
N PHE A 624 -17.90 28.77 6.98
CA PHE A 624 -16.65 29.04 7.69
C PHE A 624 -15.41 28.69 6.84
N VAL A 625 -15.40 27.52 6.18
CA VAL A 625 -14.29 27.11 5.30
C VAL A 625 -14.11 28.09 4.16
N LYS A 626 -15.19 28.62 3.58
CA LYS A 626 -15.10 29.63 2.53
C LYS A 626 -14.32 30.88 2.97
N GLU A 627 -14.45 31.29 4.23
CA GLU A 627 -13.78 32.48 4.76
C GLU A 627 -12.37 32.19 5.33
N MET A 628 -12.16 31.00 5.87
CA MET A 628 -11.01 30.65 6.71
C MET A 628 -10.16 29.49 6.20
N GLY A 629 -10.64 28.67 5.26
CA GLY A 629 -9.99 27.43 4.81
C GLY A 629 -8.63 27.62 4.12
N GLY A 630 -8.33 28.82 3.64
CA GLY A 630 -6.99 29.19 3.12
C GLY A 630 -6.09 29.90 4.14
N LYS A 631 -6.53 30.05 5.39
CA LYS A 631 -5.82 30.82 6.44
C LYS A 631 -5.48 29.97 7.67
N ILE A 632 -6.37 29.06 8.04
CA ILE A 632 -6.21 28.18 9.20
C ILE A 632 -6.55 26.74 8.81
N GLN A 633 -6.07 25.81 9.63
CA GLN A 633 -6.49 24.43 9.57
C GLN A 633 -7.90 24.27 10.16
N ILE A 634 -8.74 23.50 9.49
CA ILE A 634 -10.11 23.18 9.87
C ILE A 634 -10.22 21.66 9.84
N ILE A 635 -10.27 21.06 11.03
CA ILE A 635 -10.18 19.61 11.23
C ILE A 635 -11.58 19.06 11.46
N GLY A 636 -11.96 18.03 10.70
CA GLY A 636 -13.12 17.20 11.06
C GLY A 636 -12.70 15.95 11.83
N ASP A 637 -13.35 15.70 12.96
CA ASP A 637 -13.21 14.49 13.80
C ASP A 637 -14.52 13.69 13.83
N ASP A 638 -15.51 14.11 14.61
CA ASP A 638 -16.82 13.46 14.71
C ASP A 638 -17.54 13.44 13.34
N SER A 639 -17.33 14.52 12.57
CA SER A 639 -17.89 14.66 11.22
C SER A 639 -17.37 13.60 10.25
N PHE A 640 -16.17 13.06 10.44
CA PHE A 640 -15.57 12.08 9.53
C PHE A 640 -15.38 10.69 10.12
N THR A 641 -15.21 10.56 11.44
CA THR A 641 -14.96 9.31 12.17
C THR A 641 -13.88 8.40 11.55
N THR A 642 -12.85 8.99 10.94
CA THR A 642 -11.83 8.25 10.15
C THR A 642 -12.46 7.35 9.05
N ASN A 643 -13.68 7.65 8.61
CA ASN A 643 -14.43 6.86 7.64
C ASN A 643 -14.19 7.37 6.21
N ILE A 644 -13.67 6.51 5.35
CA ILE A 644 -13.28 6.85 3.97
C ILE A 644 -14.44 7.48 3.17
N ALA A 645 -15.68 6.97 3.32
CA ALA A 645 -16.83 7.50 2.58
C ALA A 645 -17.20 8.91 3.04
N ARG A 646 -17.19 9.16 4.35
CA ARG A 646 -17.47 10.48 4.94
C ARG A 646 -16.38 11.49 4.60
N ILE A 647 -15.11 11.07 4.62
CA ILE A 647 -13.98 11.91 4.21
C ILE A 647 -14.16 12.33 2.75
N ARG A 648 -14.50 11.40 1.85
CA ARG A 648 -14.78 11.72 0.43
C ARG A 648 -15.93 12.72 0.28
N GLU A 649 -17.03 12.50 1.00
CA GLU A 649 -18.16 13.44 1.00
C GLU A 649 -17.76 14.83 1.51
N GLY A 650 -16.96 14.91 2.58
CA GLY A 650 -16.44 16.17 3.10
C GLY A 650 -15.53 16.90 2.11
N ILE A 651 -14.67 16.17 1.39
CA ILE A 651 -13.81 16.70 0.32
C ILE A 651 -14.68 17.25 -0.82
N GLU A 652 -15.68 16.50 -1.27
CA GLU A 652 -16.60 16.91 -2.34
C GLU A 652 -17.39 18.17 -1.97
N ASN A 653 -17.84 18.25 -0.71
CA ASN A 653 -18.63 19.36 -0.19
C ASN A 653 -17.78 20.52 0.36
N LYS A 654 -16.45 20.39 0.37
CA LYS A 654 -15.50 21.38 0.92
C LYS A 654 -15.83 21.81 2.35
N THR A 655 -16.09 20.84 3.23
CA THR A 655 -16.48 21.10 4.63
C THR A 655 -15.30 21.23 5.58
N ALA A 656 -14.08 20.87 5.18
CA ALA A 656 -12.88 21.01 6.00
C ALA A 656 -11.64 21.16 5.10
N ASN A 657 -10.44 21.13 5.69
CA ASN A 657 -9.17 20.99 4.95
C ASN A 657 -8.19 20.01 5.64
N SER A 658 -8.68 19.30 6.65
CA SER A 658 -7.91 18.41 7.51
C SER A 658 -8.83 17.37 8.15
N VAL A 659 -8.28 16.21 8.48
CA VAL A 659 -9.02 15.09 9.11
C VAL A 659 -8.27 14.64 10.36
N LEU A 660 -8.97 14.48 11.47
CA LEU A 660 -8.44 13.82 12.65
C LEU A 660 -8.49 12.30 12.45
N ILE A 661 -7.36 11.64 12.60
CA ILE A 661 -7.21 10.21 12.33
C ILE A 661 -7.09 9.45 13.65
N LYS A 662 -8.12 8.64 13.95
CA LYS A 662 -8.19 7.77 15.13
C LYS A 662 -8.48 6.34 14.68
N LEU A 663 -7.48 5.46 14.81
CA LEU A 663 -7.55 4.09 14.28
C LEU A 663 -8.74 3.30 14.81
N ASN A 664 -9.14 3.53 16.07
CA ASN A 664 -10.25 2.82 16.68
C ASN A 664 -11.64 3.29 16.21
N GLN A 665 -11.74 4.45 15.53
CA GLN A 665 -12.99 4.87 14.90
C GLN A 665 -13.29 4.06 13.63
N ILE A 666 -12.27 3.53 12.95
CA ILE A 666 -12.43 2.69 11.75
C ILE A 666 -12.19 1.21 12.02
N GLY A 667 -11.21 0.87 12.86
CA GLY A 667 -11.04 -0.47 13.45
C GLY A 667 -9.99 -1.38 12.81
N SER A 668 -9.17 -0.92 11.87
CA SER A 668 -8.02 -1.66 11.34
C SER A 668 -6.89 -0.73 10.88
N VAL A 669 -5.65 -1.24 10.85
CA VAL A 669 -4.48 -0.50 10.33
C VAL A 669 -4.63 -0.23 8.84
N THR A 670 -5.10 -1.21 8.05
CA THR A 670 -5.28 -1.06 6.60
C THR A 670 -6.28 0.04 6.25
N GLU A 671 -7.48 0.03 6.85
CA GLU A 671 -8.49 1.07 6.59
C GLU A 671 -8.03 2.45 7.09
N THR A 672 -7.23 2.50 8.17
CA THR A 672 -6.62 3.76 8.64
C THR A 672 -5.67 4.33 7.59
N LEU A 673 -4.75 3.51 7.05
CA LEU A 673 -3.81 3.95 6.03
C LEU A 673 -4.53 4.38 4.74
N GLU A 674 -5.62 3.71 4.38
CA GLU A 674 -6.46 4.13 3.24
C GLU A 674 -7.15 5.47 3.50
N ALA A 675 -7.70 5.70 4.70
CA ALA A 675 -8.28 6.99 5.07
C ALA A 675 -7.24 8.12 4.99
N ILE A 676 -6.05 7.90 5.54
CA ILE A 676 -4.91 8.84 5.45
C ILE A 676 -4.56 9.12 3.98
N LYS A 677 -4.48 8.07 3.16
CA LYS A 677 -4.18 8.21 1.74
C LYS A 677 -5.22 9.06 1.02
N VAL A 678 -6.51 8.83 1.25
CA VAL A 678 -7.60 9.64 0.66
C VAL A 678 -7.49 11.11 1.10
N THR A 679 -7.19 11.36 2.37
CA THR A 679 -6.96 12.71 2.89
C THR A 679 -5.77 13.39 2.18
N GLN A 680 -4.62 12.72 2.11
CA GLN A 680 -3.41 13.28 1.49
C GLN A 680 -3.55 13.47 -0.02
N ASP A 681 -4.17 12.52 -0.73
CA ASP A 681 -4.40 12.60 -2.18
C ASP A 681 -5.32 13.79 -2.55
N ALA A 682 -6.17 14.24 -1.63
CA ALA A 682 -6.99 15.45 -1.76
C ALA A 682 -6.26 16.75 -1.36
N GLY A 683 -5.00 16.67 -0.93
CA GLY A 683 -4.25 17.82 -0.42
C GLY A 683 -4.67 18.27 0.98
N TRP A 684 -5.49 17.48 1.68
CA TRP A 684 -5.85 17.74 3.07
C TRP A 684 -4.79 17.15 4.01
N LEU A 685 -4.72 17.69 5.23
CA LEU A 685 -3.76 17.24 6.23
C LEU A 685 -4.38 16.14 7.14
N PRO A 686 -3.73 14.97 7.30
CA PRO A 686 -4.11 14.01 8.32
C PRO A 686 -3.44 14.36 9.66
N VAL A 687 -4.23 14.51 10.72
CA VAL A 687 -3.73 14.71 12.09
C VAL A 687 -3.93 13.44 12.88
N VAL A 688 -2.86 12.68 13.12
CA VAL A 688 -2.94 11.44 13.91
C VAL A 688 -3.25 11.78 15.37
N SER A 689 -4.22 11.08 15.96
CA SER A 689 -4.76 11.45 17.27
C SER A 689 -4.94 10.29 18.24
N ALA A 690 -4.83 10.60 19.53
CA ALA A 690 -5.14 9.70 20.63
C ALA A 690 -6.65 9.65 20.92
N ARG A 691 -7.05 8.84 21.92
CA ARG A 691 -8.37 8.96 22.56
C ARG A 691 -8.25 9.44 24.01
N SER A 692 -9.35 9.83 24.64
CA SER A 692 -9.35 10.21 26.05
C SER A 692 -9.03 9.03 26.99
N GLY A 693 -9.34 7.79 26.63
CA GLY A 693 -8.82 6.58 27.26
C GLY A 693 -7.65 6.00 26.48
N GLU A 694 -6.42 6.23 26.95
CA GLU A 694 -5.19 5.74 26.33
C GLU A 694 -4.51 4.64 27.14
N THR A 695 -3.53 3.98 26.54
CA THR A 695 -2.66 3.00 27.21
C THR A 695 -1.19 3.44 27.13
N GLU A 696 -0.27 2.60 27.59
CA GLU A 696 1.18 2.76 27.41
C GLU A 696 1.66 2.57 25.96
N ASP A 697 0.78 2.15 25.05
CA ASP A 697 1.09 1.96 23.63
C ASP A 697 1.49 3.27 22.94
N ALA A 698 2.42 3.23 21.99
CA ALA A 698 2.91 4.40 21.26
C ALA A 698 2.76 4.25 19.73
N PHE A 699 1.89 3.37 19.26
CA PHE A 699 1.65 3.06 17.85
C PHE A 699 1.38 4.32 17.02
N ILE A 700 0.57 5.25 17.55
CA ILE A 700 0.21 6.50 16.88
C ILE A 700 1.41 7.42 16.63
N SER A 701 2.45 7.36 17.47
CA SER A 701 3.71 8.08 17.22
C SER A 701 4.48 7.50 16.04
N HIS A 702 4.50 6.17 15.92
CA HIS A 702 5.07 5.51 14.74
C HIS A 702 4.26 5.80 13.49
N LEU A 703 2.92 5.77 13.58
CA LEU A 703 2.04 6.07 12.45
C LEU A 703 2.25 7.50 11.93
N ALA A 704 2.30 8.49 12.82
CA ALA A 704 2.46 9.90 12.44
C ALA A 704 3.75 10.16 11.64
N VAL A 705 4.85 9.49 12.00
CA VAL A 705 6.12 9.56 11.25
C VAL A 705 6.05 8.73 9.97
N ALA A 706 5.48 7.52 10.02
CA ALA A 706 5.39 6.60 8.89
C ALA A 706 4.70 7.19 7.66
N ILE A 707 3.65 7.99 7.90
CA ILE A 707 2.80 8.59 6.87
C ILE A 707 3.23 10.00 6.46
N ASN A 708 4.30 10.53 7.07
CA ASN A 708 4.76 11.91 6.87
C ASN A 708 3.61 12.94 7.04
N GLY A 709 2.69 12.70 7.97
CA GLY A 709 1.51 13.55 8.17
C GLY A 709 1.82 14.91 8.78
N GLY A 710 2.98 15.02 9.44
CA GLY A 710 3.49 16.29 9.94
C GLY A 710 2.82 16.81 11.22
N GLN A 711 1.77 16.18 11.74
CA GLN A 711 1.09 16.57 12.98
C GLN A 711 0.69 15.38 13.88
N LEU A 712 0.59 15.62 15.19
CA LEU A 712 0.22 14.64 16.20
C LEU A 712 -0.54 15.30 17.37
N LYS A 713 -1.77 14.88 17.65
CA LYS A 713 -2.61 15.36 18.78
C LYS A 713 -2.81 14.24 19.80
N VAL A 714 -2.05 14.23 20.89
CA VAL A 714 -2.15 13.13 21.88
C VAL A 714 -2.36 13.57 23.33
N GLY A 715 -2.63 14.86 23.55
CA GLY A 715 -2.91 15.45 24.86
C GLY A 715 -1.80 16.38 25.35
N SER A 716 -1.67 16.52 26.65
CA SER A 716 -0.82 17.52 27.30
C SER A 716 0.55 16.98 27.74
N PHE A 717 1.29 17.81 28.49
CA PHE A 717 2.58 17.52 29.12
C PHE A 717 2.43 16.96 30.54
N ALA A 718 1.46 16.05 30.70
CA ALA A 718 1.23 15.31 31.93
C ALA A 718 0.64 13.94 31.59
N ARG A 719 0.74 13.02 32.56
CA ARG A 719 0.22 11.63 32.50
C ARG A 719 1.01 10.73 31.54
N SER A 720 1.43 9.57 32.03
CA SER A 720 2.41 8.71 31.33
C SER A 720 1.90 8.17 30.00
N GLU A 721 0.60 7.89 29.89
CA GLU A 721 -0.06 7.45 28.65
C GLU A 721 0.00 8.49 27.53
N ARG A 722 0.19 9.78 27.85
CA ARG A 722 0.40 10.87 26.90
C ARG A 722 1.89 11.03 26.62
N MET A 723 2.66 11.13 27.70
CA MET A 723 4.11 11.33 27.64
C MET A 723 4.86 10.21 26.91
N VAL A 724 4.37 8.97 26.94
CA VAL A 724 5.00 7.85 26.22
C VAL A 724 5.03 8.09 24.72
N LYS A 725 4.00 8.72 24.14
CA LYS A 725 3.96 9.09 22.71
C LYS A 725 4.96 10.19 22.38
N TRP A 726 5.04 11.24 23.20
CA TRP A 726 6.03 12.30 23.01
C TRP A 726 7.47 11.78 23.09
N ASN A 727 7.73 10.88 24.05
CA ASN A 727 9.02 10.23 24.21
C ASN A 727 9.32 9.24 23.07
N GLU A 728 8.31 8.60 22.48
CA GLU A 728 8.49 7.70 21.35
C GLU A 728 8.94 8.45 20.11
N VAL A 729 8.38 9.63 19.82
CA VAL A 729 8.87 10.47 18.71
C VAL A 729 10.35 10.83 18.90
N LEU A 730 10.81 11.12 20.12
CA LEU A 730 12.25 11.31 20.41
C LEU A 730 13.08 10.03 20.17
N ARG A 731 12.52 8.83 20.39
CA ARG A 731 13.19 7.55 20.07
C ARG A 731 13.27 7.36 18.56
N ILE A 732 12.20 7.67 17.84
CA ILE A 732 12.13 7.63 16.37
C ILE A 732 13.14 8.61 15.77
N GLU A 733 13.21 9.85 16.26
CA GLU A 733 14.21 10.85 15.84
C GLU A 733 15.64 10.31 15.98
N ARG A 734 15.97 9.68 17.12
CA ARG A 734 17.28 9.03 17.31
C ARG A 734 17.52 7.86 16.37
N ALA A 735 16.47 7.10 16.04
CA ALA A 735 16.58 5.96 15.12
C ALA A 735 16.75 6.40 13.66
N LEU A 736 16.18 7.53 13.28
CA LEU A 736 16.34 8.15 11.96
C LEU A 736 17.70 8.84 11.80
N GLY A 737 18.26 9.41 12.88
CA GLY A 737 19.55 10.11 12.81
C GLY A 737 19.48 11.30 11.85
N ASP A 738 20.41 11.37 10.89
CA ASP A 738 20.48 12.47 9.92
C ASP A 738 19.31 12.48 8.94
N ASP A 739 18.56 11.38 8.82
CA ASP A 739 17.38 11.29 7.94
C ASP A 739 16.14 11.95 8.55
N ALA A 740 16.16 12.29 9.85
CA ALA A 740 15.03 12.91 10.53
C ALA A 740 14.78 14.33 10.03
N VAL A 741 13.55 14.61 9.59
CA VAL A 741 13.14 15.91 9.10
C VAL A 741 12.09 16.50 10.02
N PHE A 742 12.31 17.73 10.49
CA PHE A 742 11.28 18.51 11.18
C PHE A 742 10.94 19.75 10.37
N ILE A 743 9.75 19.74 9.74
CA ILE A 743 9.27 20.87 8.94
C ILE A 743 8.53 21.93 9.77
N GLY A 744 8.19 21.63 11.04
CA GLY A 744 7.49 22.55 11.92
C GLY A 744 6.18 23.09 11.33
N ALA A 745 5.84 24.34 11.62
CA ALA A 745 4.61 24.97 11.14
C ALA A 745 4.54 25.18 9.61
N ASP A 746 5.62 24.89 8.86
CA ASP A 746 5.56 24.93 7.40
C ASP A 746 4.62 23.86 6.83
N ILE A 747 4.26 22.81 7.60
CA ILE A 747 3.19 21.87 7.23
C ILE A 747 1.87 22.59 6.94
N LEU A 748 1.54 23.64 7.69
CA LEU A 748 0.30 24.40 7.52
C LEU A 748 0.31 25.30 6.28
N LYS A 749 1.46 25.50 5.63
CA LYS A 749 1.52 26.18 4.33
C LYS A 749 1.00 25.30 3.18
N GLN A 750 0.81 24.01 3.43
CA GLN A 750 0.27 23.06 2.46
C GLN A 750 -1.25 23.09 2.39
N LEU A 751 -1.93 23.85 3.25
CA LEU A 751 -3.38 24.01 3.21
C LEU A 751 -3.81 24.55 1.84
N GLN A 752 -4.44 23.70 1.04
CA GLN A 752 -5.00 24.04 -0.27
C GLN A 752 -6.53 24.16 -0.16
N TYR A 753 -7.13 25.06 -0.94
CA TYR A 753 -8.59 25.21 -1.06
C TYR A 753 -9.06 25.29 -2.52
#